data_AF-A0A8S4GPC1-F1
#
_entry.id   AF-A0A8S4GPC1-F1
#
_cell.length_a   1.000
_cell.length_b   1.000
_cell.length_c   1.000
_cell.angle_alpha   90.00
_cell.angle_beta   90.00
_cell.angle_gamma   90.00
#
_symmetry.space_group_name_H-M   'P 1'
#
loop_
_entity.id
_entity.type
_entity.pdbx_description
1 polymer ?
#
loop_
_entity_poly.entity_id
_entity_poly.type
_entity_poly.pdbx_seq_one_letter_code
_entity_poly.pdbx_strand_id
1 'polypeptide(L)'
;MRSALLLLLALAVMATGAQASHFRHGKIKYEVTGGTTTVTVDHAWRDGATNYPRLYGCGVSNMGANSNTFVGEFADAGGLKYDVTQSTYIINTPSSACEIHFRSCCRIGGLESGSNAYFRVAATIDPSEPNGMTFGGQAIQPIPIGATATTFFPLASPPSGGFVCRKATNSEQGFTHEPFGNSFTVSTAAGGCVLQGNTVGKQNKKFAYQIVAEEVGGPQKTAVDVIVEVNPASAIPAPVVTGSASVTCTPGTACTQVCLTGTIPGTYAPGWDLLVTAAAPLPVAGMTLTPLSSTTGTLTPCFDWTPGLSDAGTSYAITVVFRNSAGASAAGSISIIVRNDLCPNDPNKNAPGVCGCGVADTDSDGDGTEDCNDQCPADAGKVAPGVCGCGVADTDSDGDGTEDCNDQCPNDPNKIAPGVCGCGVADTDSDGDGTCNCNDQCPNDPNKIAPGVCGCGVADTDSDGDGTEDCNDQCPADAGKIAPGVCGCGVADTDSDGDGTEDCNDQCPADAGKMRRVAPGVCGCGVADTDSDGDGTEDCNDQCPADAGKIAPGVCGCGVPDSDDDGDGLLLCLDNCLGTAADEVVFPAGPNAGCSAFDLCPCAPAEPWKNHGKYVTCVVFHVHDLINDGIINEQEGDDIISTAAQTDCGKGNNGNGNGNNGKGKGNGKGKLSMSRKLGA
;
A
#
# COMPACT_ATOMS: atom_id res chain seq x y z
N MET A 1 130.36 -7.93 8.05
CA MET A 1 131.12 -8.22 9.30
C MET A 1 130.37 -7.54 10.45
N ARG A 2 129.73 -8.33 11.31
CA ARG A 2 130.13 -8.60 12.72
C ARG A 2 129.92 -7.37 13.62
N SER A 3 128.87 -7.40 14.45
CA SER A 3 128.91 -7.80 15.88
C SER A 3 128.99 -6.54 16.75
N ALA A 4 127.88 -6.09 17.35
CA ALA A 4 127.29 -6.57 18.60
C ALA A 4 127.80 -5.80 19.84
N LEU A 5 126.84 -5.42 20.70
CA LEU A 5 126.85 -5.20 22.17
C LEU A 5 126.35 -3.79 22.58
N LEU A 6 125.04 -3.61 22.79
CA LEU A 6 124.31 -3.68 24.08
C LEU A 6 124.57 -2.47 25.00
N LEU A 7 123.55 -1.66 25.32
CA LEU A 7 122.75 -1.79 26.55
C LEU A 7 121.89 -0.52 26.79
N LEU A 8 120.62 -0.55 26.38
CA LEU A 8 119.47 0.08 27.07
C LEU A 8 118.19 -0.29 26.31
N LEU A 9 117.88 -1.57 26.37
CA LEU A 9 116.56 -2.09 26.02
C LEU A 9 115.62 -1.66 27.16
N ALA A 10 115.04 -0.47 27.04
CA ALA A 10 113.84 -0.11 27.79
C ALA A 10 112.73 -1.02 27.28
N LEU A 11 112.48 -2.06 28.06
CA LEU A 11 111.37 -2.99 27.93
C LEU A 11 110.07 -2.22 28.19
N ALA A 12 109.64 -1.39 27.24
CA ALA A 12 108.26 -0.92 27.15
C ALA A 12 107.44 -2.06 26.52
N VAL A 13 107.21 -3.11 27.30
CA VAL A 13 106.07 -4.00 27.05
C VAL A 13 104.83 -3.13 27.25
N MET A 14 104.36 -2.53 26.16
CA MET A 14 102.95 -2.14 26.06
C MET A 14 102.19 -3.46 26.12
N ALA A 15 101.82 -3.87 27.33
CA ALA A 15 100.79 -4.88 27.51
C ALA A 15 99.51 -4.29 26.92
N THR A 16 99.23 -4.56 25.66
CA THR A 16 97.88 -4.46 25.12
C THR A 16 97.08 -5.51 25.90
N GLY A 17 96.46 -5.09 27.01
CA GLY A 17 95.61 -5.96 27.79
C GLY A 17 94.57 -6.57 26.87
N ALA A 18 94.49 -7.90 26.83
CA ALA A 18 93.49 -8.62 26.06
C ALA A 18 92.09 -8.05 26.39
N GLN A 19 91.46 -7.41 25.41
CA GLN A 19 90.11 -6.88 25.57
C GLN A 19 89.11 -7.93 25.14
N ALA A 20 88.01 -8.07 25.87
CA ALA A 20 86.94 -8.93 25.45
C ALA A 20 86.23 -8.38 24.21
N SER A 21 85.85 -9.27 23.30
CA SER A 21 85.05 -8.93 22.11
C SER A 21 83.67 -8.39 22.48
N HIS A 22 83.10 -8.77 23.62
CA HIS A 22 81.86 -8.22 24.17
C HIS A 22 82.02 -7.90 25.65
N PHE A 23 81.28 -6.93 26.18
CA PHE A 23 81.43 -6.50 27.58
C PHE A 23 80.08 -6.26 28.26
N ARG A 24 80.14 -5.99 29.56
CA ARG A 24 78.98 -5.71 30.41
C ARG A 24 78.22 -4.48 29.95
N HIS A 25 77.14 -4.72 29.22
CA HIS A 25 76.10 -3.76 28.93
C HIS A 25 74.83 -4.50 28.55
N GLY A 26 73.70 -4.02 29.05
CA GLY A 26 72.42 -4.63 28.75
C GLY A 26 71.24 -3.84 29.25
N LYS A 27 70.20 -3.73 28.41
CA LYS A 27 68.87 -3.30 28.84
C LYS A 27 67.80 -3.98 27.98
N ILE A 28 66.60 -4.10 28.53
CA ILE A 28 65.46 -4.72 27.86
C ILE A 28 64.32 -3.69 27.78
N LYS A 29 63.74 -3.57 26.59
CA LYS A 29 62.46 -2.89 26.30
C LYS A 29 61.44 -3.95 25.87
N TYR A 30 60.16 -3.74 26.14
CA TYR A 30 59.09 -4.49 25.48
C TYR A 30 57.90 -3.59 25.10
N GLU A 31 57.14 -4.03 24.12
CA GLU A 31 55.93 -3.40 23.60
C GLU A 31 54.90 -4.48 23.23
N VAL A 32 53.66 -4.34 23.69
CA VAL A 32 52.57 -5.29 23.48
C VAL A 32 51.64 -4.76 22.40
N THR A 33 51.45 -5.53 21.33
CA THR A 33 50.59 -5.16 20.20
C THR A 33 49.81 -6.38 19.71
N GLY A 34 48.47 -6.30 19.77
CA GLY A 34 47.57 -7.25 19.08
C GLY A 34 47.83 -8.73 19.41
N GLY A 35 48.16 -9.05 20.66
CA GLY A 35 48.45 -10.43 21.09
C GLY A 35 49.91 -10.87 20.92
N THR A 36 50.79 -10.05 20.35
CA THR A 36 52.24 -10.26 20.30
C THR A 36 53.00 -9.25 21.16
N THR A 37 54.13 -9.65 21.72
CA THR A 37 55.03 -8.75 22.46
C THR A 37 56.36 -8.66 21.72
N THR A 38 56.74 -7.46 21.33
CA THR A 38 58.05 -7.15 20.78
C THR A 38 59.00 -6.82 21.92
N VAL A 39 60.09 -7.59 22.06
CA VAL A 39 61.12 -7.39 23.08
C VAL A 39 62.39 -6.92 22.38
N THR A 40 63.01 -5.86 22.88
CA THR A 40 64.25 -5.31 22.34
C THR A 40 65.35 -5.33 23.40
N VAL A 41 66.54 -5.80 22.99
CA VAL A 41 67.71 -5.92 23.87
C VAL A 41 68.86 -5.12 23.28
N ASP A 42 69.28 -4.08 23.97
CA ASP A 42 70.49 -3.34 23.62
C ASP A 42 71.69 -3.97 24.32
N HIS A 43 72.75 -4.22 23.56
CA HIS A 43 74.01 -4.80 24.06
C HIS A 43 75.21 -4.18 23.33
N ALA A 44 76.37 -4.19 23.98
CA ALA A 44 77.57 -3.53 23.47
C ALA A 44 78.76 -4.49 23.32
N TRP A 45 79.59 -4.22 22.31
CA TRP A 45 80.77 -5.03 22.00
C TRP A 45 81.95 -4.20 21.49
N ARG A 46 83.16 -4.76 21.53
CA ARG A 46 84.39 -4.19 20.99
C ARG A 46 84.95 -5.17 19.95
N ASP A 47 85.11 -4.74 18.71
CA ASP A 47 85.60 -5.57 17.57
C ASP A 47 84.54 -6.50 16.93
N GLY A 48 84.76 -6.85 15.66
CA GLY A 48 83.78 -7.38 14.69
C GLY A 48 83.27 -8.82 14.92
N ALA A 49 83.55 -9.45 16.06
CA ALA A 49 83.01 -10.76 16.42
C ALA A 49 81.70 -10.59 17.21
N THR A 50 80.59 -10.42 16.50
CA THR A 50 79.26 -10.22 17.09
C THR A 50 78.67 -11.53 17.62
N ASN A 51 78.44 -11.62 18.93
CA ASN A 51 77.64 -12.70 19.52
C ASN A 51 76.34 -12.10 20.07
N TYR A 52 75.25 -12.32 19.33
CA TYR A 52 73.95 -11.74 19.67
C TYR A 52 73.35 -12.42 20.91
N PRO A 53 72.70 -11.66 21.83
CA PRO A 53 72.13 -12.21 23.04
C PRO A 53 71.05 -13.26 22.73
N ARG A 54 70.89 -14.21 23.65
CA ARG A 54 69.80 -15.19 23.63
C ARG A 54 68.79 -14.80 24.70
N LEU A 55 67.50 -14.87 24.34
CA LEU A 55 66.39 -14.50 25.23
C LEU A 55 65.81 -15.74 25.93
N TYR A 56 65.49 -15.58 27.22
CA TYR A 56 64.97 -16.63 28.09
C TYR A 56 63.86 -16.08 29.01
N GLY A 57 62.90 -16.91 29.39
CA GLY A 57 61.77 -16.52 30.25
C GLY A 57 60.50 -16.28 29.45
N CYS A 58 59.37 -16.00 30.11
CA CYS A 58 58.08 -15.75 29.43
C CYS A 58 57.71 -16.78 28.34
N GLY A 59 57.92 -18.07 28.60
CA GLY A 59 57.61 -19.15 27.64
C GLY A 59 58.65 -19.35 26.53
N VAL A 60 59.70 -18.53 26.45
CA VAL A 60 60.81 -18.72 25.51
C VAL A 60 62.08 -19.24 26.20
N SER A 61 62.85 -20.06 25.49
CA SER A 61 64.11 -20.62 25.97
C SER A 61 65.15 -20.61 24.85
N ASN A 62 66.29 -19.96 25.10
CA ASN A 62 67.42 -19.87 24.16
C ASN A 62 67.02 -19.29 22.78
N MET A 63 66.08 -18.34 22.78
CA MET A 63 65.56 -17.75 21.56
C MET A 63 66.61 -16.82 20.92
N GLY A 64 66.79 -16.96 19.60
CA GLY A 64 67.60 -16.02 18.80
C GLY A 64 66.78 -14.78 18.40
N ALA A 65 67.46 -13.67 18.16
CA ALA A 65 66.81 -12.44 17.72
C ALA A 65 66.19 -12.62 16.32
N ASN A 66 65.01 -12.03 16.10
CA ASN A 66 64.36 -11.92 14.81
C ASN A 66 65.12 -10.95 13.89
N SER A 67 65.65 -9.87 14.46
CA SER A 67 66.50 -8.90 13.75
C SER A 67 67.55 -8.29 14.68
N ASN A 68 68.61 -7.77 14.08
CA ASN A 68 69.65 -7.01 14.77
C ASN A 68 69.86 -5.69 14.04
N THR A 69 69.77 -4.59 14.76
CA THR A 69 69.90 -3.25 14.22
C THR A 69 71.07 -2.54 14.91
N PHE A 70 72.01 -2.04 14.11
CA PHE A 70 73.11 -1.23 14.61
C PHE A 70 72.56 0.10 15.13
N VAL A 71 72.80 0.39 16.42
CA VAL A 71 72.31 1.62 17.08
C VAL A 71 73.32 2.75 16.92
N GLY A 72 74.62 2.44 17.04
CA GLY A 72 75.67 3.43 16.87
C GLY A 72 77.04 2.98 17.41
N GLU A 73 78.07 3.70 16.98
CA GLU A 73 79.45 3.57 17.47
C GLU A 73 79.72 4.64 18.54
N PHE A 74 80.33 4.21 19.63
CA PHE A 74 80.69 5.03 20.78
C PHE A 74 82.16 4.81 21.15
N ALA A 75 82.70 5.59 22.07
CA ALA A 75 84.07 5.43 22.56
C ALA A 75 84.13 5.65 24.08
N ASP A 76 85.05 4.95 24.75
CA ASP A 76 85.36 5.19 26.16
C ASP A 76 86.28 6.41 26.35
N ALA A 77 86.59 6.77 27.60
CA ALA A 77 87.47 7.91 27.89
C ALA A 77 88.90 7.74 27.33
N GLY A 78 89.30 6.51 27.03
CA GLY A 78 90.56 6.17 26.37
C GLY A 78 90.52 6.23 24.84
N GLY A 79 89.37 6.59 24.25
CA GLY A 79 89.18 6.66 22.79
C GLY A 79 88.98 5.31 22.11
N LEU A 80 88.85 4.23 22.87
CA LEU A 80 88.60 2.91 22.30
C LEU A 80 87.12 2.79 21.94
N LYS A 81 86.86 2.45 20.69
CA LYS A 81 85.51 2.34 20.13
C LYS A 81 84.76 1.10 20.62
N TYR A 82 83.45 1.21 20.67
CA TYR A 82 82.52 0.11 20.90
C TYR A 82 81.21 0.36 20.15
N ASP A 83 80.58 -0.71 19.68
CA ASP A 83 79.31 -0.64 18.99
C ASP A 83 78.19 -1.03 19.94
N VAL A 84 77.03 -0.40 19.78
CA VAL A 84 75.78 -0.83 20.42
C VAL A 84 74.87 -1.35 19.33
N THR A 85 74.31 -2.53 19.58
CA THR A 85 73.32 -3.16 18.70
C THR A 85 72.08 -3.52 19.49
N GLN A 86 70.96 -3.32 18.83
CA GLN A 86 69.64 -3.65 19.31
C GLN A 86 69.18 -4.95 18.65
N SER A 87 68.94 -5.97 19.47
CA SER A 87 68.37 -7.24 19.05
C SER A 87 66.88 -7.23 19.33
N THR A 88 66.06 -7.48 18.31
CA THR A 88 64.60 -7.52 18.42
C THR A 88 64.10 -8.96 18.41
N TYR A 89 63.18 -9.26 19.31
CA TYR A 89 62.54 -10.57 19.47
C TYR A 89 61.02 -10.38 19.43
N ILE A 90 60.30 -11.29 18.79
CA ILE A 90 58.84 -11.28 18.76
C ILE A 90 58.34 -12.53 19.46
N ILE A 91 57.66 -12.36 20.59
CA ILE A 91 57.10 -13.45 21.38
C ILE A 91 55.58 -13.34 21.44
N ASN A 92 54.92 -14.43 21.81
CA ASN A 92 53.49 -14.38 22.12
C ASN A 92 53.30 -13.60 23.43
N THR A 93 52.27 -12.76 23.48
CA THR A 93 51.97 -12.00 24.70
C THR A 93 51.62 -12.96 25.83
N PRO A 94 52.31 -12.87 26.98
CA PRO A 94 52.03 -13.75 28.10
C PRO A 94 50.63 -13.45 28.66
N SER A 95 49.95 -14.48 29.18
CA SER A 95 48.61 -14.32 29.78
C SER A 95 48.62 -13.64 31.15
N SER A 96 49.79 -13.49 31.76
CA SER A 96 50.02 -12.82 33.05
C SER A 96 51.44 -12.28 33.11
N ALA A 97 51.72 -11.41 34.09
CA ALA A 97 53.05 -10.82 34.22
C ALA A 97 54.14 -11.90 34.36
N CYS A 98 55.21 -11.79 33.57
CA CYS A 98 56.29 -12.77 33.54
C CYS A 98 57.66 -12.13 33.37
N GLU A 99 58.70 -12.78 33.88
CA GLU A 99 60.07 -12.29 33.76
C GLU A 99 60.75 -12.80 32.48
N ILE A 100 61.39 -11.89 31.76
CA ILE A 100 62.26 -12.17 30.62
C ILE A 100 63.67 -11.68 30.89
N HIS A 101 64.67 -12.37 30.38
CA HIS A 101 66.06 -12.01 30.59
C HIS A 101 66.98 -12.50 29.48
N PHE A 102 68.14 -11.88 29.39
CA PHE A 102 69.26 -12.42 28.63
C PHE A 102 70.47 -12.59 29.55
N ARG A 103 71.43 -13.40 29.09
CA ARG A 103 72.71 -13.60 29.77
C ARG A 103 73.84 -13.39 28.78
N SER A 104 74.89 -12.72 29.22
CA SER A 104 76.10 -12.52 28.42
C SER A 104 77.34 -12.62 29.32
N CYS A 105 78.50 -12.80 28.71
CA CYS A 105 79.77 -12.95 29.43
C CYS A 105 80.72 -11.78 29.17
N CYS A 106 81.92 -11.88 29.73
CA CYS A 106 83.12 -11.11 29.41
C CYS A 106 83.25 -9.68 29.97
N ARG A 107 84.52 -9.38 30.29
CA ARG A 107 85.02 -8.23 31.04
C ARG A 107 85.86 -7.35 30.12
N ILE A 108 85.65 -6.04 30.22
CA ILE A 108 86.56 -5.06 29.60
C ILE A 108 87.86 -4.99 30.40
N GLY A 109 89.00 -4.81 29.72
CA GLY A 109 90.28 -4.52 30.40
C GLY A 109 90.17 -3.29 31.32
N GLY A 110 90.75 -3.36 32.52
CA GLY A 110 90.70 -2.28 33.51
C GLY A 110 89.39 -2.15 34.30
N LEU A 111 88.41 -3.04 34.09
CA LEU A 111 87.26 -3.17 34.99
C LEU A 111 87.77 -3.67 36.34
N GLU A 112 87.50 -2.98 37.44
CA GLU A 112 87.90 -3.38 38.80
C GLU A 112 86.87 -4.32 39.42
N SER A 113 85.58 -4.14 39.09
CA SER A 113 84.47 -4.92 39.60
C SER A 113 83.87 -5.84 38.54
N GLY A 114 83.91 -7.16 38.78
CA GLY A 114 83.31 -8.17 37.91
C GLY A 114 84.28 -9.31 37.58
N SER A 115 83.81 -10.54 37.71
CA SER A 115 84.53 -11.73 37.24
C SER A 115 84.27 -11.97 35.74
N ASN A 116 84.98 -12.91 35.13
CA ASN A 116 84.65 -13.44 33.79
C ASN A 116 83.34 -14.26 33.77
N ALA A 117 82.53 -14.20 34.83
CA ALA A 117 81.25 -14.89 34.90
C ALA A 117 80.17 -14.19 34.07
N TYR A 118 79.13 -14.95 33.75
CA TYR A 118 77.93 -14.45 33.08
C TYR A 118 77.22 -13.43 33.96
N PHE A 119 76.72 -12.37 33.33
CA PHE A 119 75.77 -11.45 33.92
C PHE A 119 74.39 -11.66 33.35
N ARG A 120 73.39 -11.22 34.09
CA ARG A 120 71.98 -11.37 33.74
C ARG A 120 71.33 -10.00 33.78
N VAL A 121 70.57 -9.65 32.75
CA VAL A 121 69.69 -8.47 32.76
C VAL A 121 68.28 -8.95 32.49
N ALA A 122 67.33 -8.49 33.30
CA ALA A 122 65.95 -8.96 33.29
C ALA A 122 64.93 -7.82 33.33
N ALA A 123 63.76 -8.07 32.76
CA ALA A 123 62.59 -7.22 32.84
C ALA A 123 61.32 -8.07 33.00
N THR A 124 60.29 -7.51 33.64
CA THR A 124 58.97 -8.13 33.74
C THR A 124 58.06 -7.55 32.68
N ILE A 125 57.51 -8.42 31.82
CA ILE A 125 56.47 -8.10 30.86
C ILE A 125 55.14 -8.16 31.59
N ASP A 126 54.41 -7.05 31.62
CA ASP A 126 53.03 -6.98 32.10
C ASP A 126 52.10 -6.78 30.89
N PRO A 127 51.25 -7.76 30.54
CA PRO A 127 50.36 -7.64 29.38
C PRO A 127 49.27 -6.58 29.55
N SER A 128 48.99 -6.11 30.77
CA SER A 128 48.02 -5.05 31.03
C SER A 128 48.55 -3.65 30.70
N GLU A 129 49.87 -3.52 30.57
CA GLU A 129 50.55 -2.27 30.26
C GLU A 129 51.23 -2.40 28.89
N PRO A 130 50.79 -1.67 27.86
CA PRO A 130 51.24 -1.90 26.49
C PRO A 130 52.72 -1.59 26.25
N ASN A 131 53.36 -0.81 27.13
CA ASN A 131 54.78 -0.48 27.03
C ASN A 131 55.50 -0.75 28.36
N GLY A 132 56.65 -1.41 28.27
CA GLY A 132 57.51 -1.66 29.42
C GLY A 132 58.42 -0.50 29.77
N MET A 133 58.69 -0.33 31.07
CA MET A 133 59.78 0.52 31.56
C MET A 133 61.09 0.22 30.82
N THR A 134 61.76 1.26 30.31
CA THR A 134 63.01 1.11 29.56
C THR A 134 64.06 2.12 30.01
N PHE A 135 65.25 1.64 30.35
CA PHE A 135 66.37 2.51 30.71
C PHE A 135 67.01 3.20 29.50
N GLY A 136 67.41 4.46 29.68
CA GLY A 136 68.37 5.15 28.82
C GLY A 136 69.79 5.09 29.39
N GLY A 137 70.75 5.61 28.63
CA GLY A 137 72.16 5.68 29.03
C GLY A 137 73.10 4.85 28.15
N GLN A 138 74.39 5.16 28.26
CA GLN A 138 75.45 4.54 27.46
C GLN A 138 76.01 3.29 28.15
N ALA A 139 76.64 2.42 27.36
CA ALA A 139 77.30 1.21 27.87
C ALA A 139 78.43 1.52 28.85
N ILE A 140 79.21 2.57 28.54
CA ILE A 140 80.27 3.09 29.41
C ILE A 140 79.94 4.53 29.75
N GLN A 141 79.77 4.79 31.04
CA GLN A 141 79.34 6.04 31.61
C GLN A 141 80.53 6.73 32.30
N PRO A 142 81.08 7.80 31.72
CA PRO A 142 82.16 8.55 32.36
C PRO A 142 81.62 9.35 33.54
N ILE A 143 82.37 9.36 34.64
CA ILE A 143 82.05 10.07 35.88
C ILE A 143 83.26 10.91 36.33
N PRO A 144 83.06 12.18 36.73
CA PRO A 144 84.15 13.01 37.24
C PRO A 144 84.72 12.50 38.57
N ILE A 145 85.97 12.89 38.87
CA ILE A 145 86.57 12.67 40.19
C ILE A 145 85.98 13.68 41.18
N GLY A 146 85.47 13.19 42.30
CA GLY A 146 84.92 14.03 43.36
C GLY A 146 84.46 13.22 44.56
N ALA A 147 84.28 13.91 45.68
CA ALA A 147 83.76 13.31 46.92
C ALA A 147 82.31 12.83 46.75
N THR A 148 81.55 13.38 45.77
CA THR A 148 80.16 13.02 45.49
C THR A 148 79.87 13.18 43.99
N ALA A 149 80.26 12.17 43.22
CA ALA A 149 79.96 12.14 41.80
C ALA A 149 78.58 11.51 41.55
N THR A 150 77.80 12.09 40.65
CA THR A 150 76.40 11.74 40.41
C THR A 150 76.15 11.51 38.92
N THR A 151 75.40 10.46 38.60
CA THR A 151 75.02 10.09 37.24
C THR A 151 73.53 9.76 37.20
N PHE A 152 72.84 10.24 36.18
CA PHE A 152 71.41 9.98 35.97
C PHE A 152 71.18 8.95 34.86
N PHE A 153 70.26 8.01 35.10
CA PHE A 153 69.80 6.96 34.20
C PHE A 153 68.31 7.17 33.95
N PRO A 154 67.93 7.71 32.78
CA PRO A 154 66.55 8.01 32.48
C PRO A 154 65.72 6.74 32.31
N LEU A 155 64.43 6.85 32.59
CA LEU A 155 63.48 5.75 32.50
C LEU A 155 62.30 6.19 31.62
N ALA A 156 62.17 5.57 30.46
CA ALA A 156 61.02 5.73 29.59
C ALA A 156 59.88 4.79 30.02
N SER A 157 58.65 5.20 29.69
CA SER A 157 57.41 4.49 30.05
C SER A 157 57.30 4.19 31.55
N PRO A 158 57.45 5.19 32.45
CA PRO A 158 57.21 4.98 33.86
C PRO A 158 55.73 4.60 34.09
N PRO A 159 55.43 3.63 34.96
CA PRO A 159 54.06 3.25 35.26
C PRO A 159 53.28 4.41 35.89
N SER A 160 51.95 4.42 35.70
CA SER A 160 51.06 5.46 36.24
C SER A 160 51.10 5.53 37.78
N GLY A 161 51.34 4.39 38.45
CA GLY A 161 51.53 4.29 39.91
C GLY A 161 52.90 4.78 40.42
N GLY A 162 53.82 5.16 39.53
CA GLY A 162 55.19 5.54 39.87
C GLY A 162 56.16 4.36 39.97
N PHE A 163 57.44 4.66 40.21
CA PHE A 163 58.51 3.65 40.27
C PHE A 163 59.54 3.97 41.37
N VAL A 164 60.30 2.95 41.77
CA VAL A 164 61.43 3.06 42.69
C VAL A 164 62.68 2.47 42.06
N CYS A 165 63.80 3.18 42.24
CA CYS A 165 65.12 2.77 41.79
C CYS A 165 65.93 2.18 42.92
N ARG A 166 66.59 1.06 42.65
CA ARG A 166 67.56 0.46 43.58
C ARG A 166 68.70 -0.20 42.83
N LYS A 167 69.72 -0.59 43.58
CA LYS A 167 70.72 -1.53 43.06
C LYS A 167 70.12 -2.92 42.91
N ALA A 168 70.60 -3.65 41.92
CA ALA A 168 70.36 -5.08 41.84
C ALA A 168 70.98 -5.81 43.04
N THR A 169 70.31 -6.86 43.48
CA THR A 169 70.82 -7.85 44.44
C THR A 169 71.79 -8.80 43.75
N ASN A 170 72.69 -9.45 44.50
CA ASN A 170 73.64 -10.44 43.96
C ASN A 170 72.99 -11.53 43.08
N SER A 171 71.79 -11.99 43.45
CA SER A 171 71.02 -12.97 42.69
C SER A 171 70.51 -12.45 41.34
N GLU A 172 70.19 -11.15 41.24
CA GLU A 172 69.65 -10.54 40.02
C GLU A 172 70.76 -10.29 39.00
N GLN A 173 71.89 -9.74 39.45
CA GLN A 173 73.05 -9.41 38.62
C GLN A 173 73.93 -10.62 38.28
N GLY A 174 73.77 -11.74 39.00
CA GLY A 174 74.56 -12.96 38.81
C GLY A 174 75.98 -12.91 39.40
N PHE A 175 76.20 -12.12 40.47
CA PHE A 175 77.48 -12.02 41.16
C PHE A 175 77.53 -12.92 42.40
N THR A 176 78.72 -13.42 42.75
CA THR A 176 78.95 -14.17 43.99
C THR A 176 79.36 -13.27 45.17
N HIS A 177 79.84 -12.04 44.93
CA HIS A 177 80.17 -11.03 45.95
C HIS A 177 79.94 -9.62 45.38
N GLU A 178 79.45 -8.70 46.22
CA GLU A 178 79.42 -7.26 45.93
C GLU A 178 80.85 -6.77 45.72
N PRO A 179 81.22 -6.26 44.54
CA PRO A 179 82.62 -6.06 44.24
C PRO A 179 83.26 -4.89 45.01
N PHE A 180 82.49 -3.93 45.57
CA PHE A 180 83.01 -2.92 46.51
C PHE A 180 81.89 -2.37 47.42
N GLY A 181 82.03 -2.52 48.74
CA GLY A 181 81.06 -2.05 49.74
C GLY A 181 80.64 -0.58 49.55
N ASN A 182 79.33 -0.33 49.67
CA ASN A 182 78.57 0.95 49.85
C ASN A 182 79.08 2.25 49.18
N SER A 183 80.01 2.18 48.23
CA SER A 183 80.71 3.37 47.70
C SER A 183 79.84 4.23 46.79
N PHE A 184 78.84 3.62 46.18
CA PHE A 184 77.81 4.28 45.40
C PHE A 184 76.45 3.89 45.96
N THR A 185 75.44 4.71 45.73
CA THR A 185 74.04 4.52 46.13
C THR A 185 73.18 4.76 44.90
N VAL A 186 72.03 4.08 44.84
CA VAL A 186 71.02 4.32 43.80
C VAL A 186 69.81 4.94 44.50
N SER A 187 69.28 6.02 43.94
CA SER A 187 68.07 6.69 44.41
C SER A 187 67.13 6.99 43.25
N THR A 188 65.84 7.14 43.54
CA THR A 188 64.82 7.53 42.55
C THR A 188 64.82 9.05 42.38
N ALA A 189 64.78 9.51 41.14
CA ALA A 189 64.53 10.92 40.80
C ALA A 189 63.40 11.01 39.76
N ALA A 190 62.89 12.22 39.53
CA ALA A 190 61.87 12.45 38.51
C ALA A 190 62.39 11.98 37.13
N GLY A 191 61.69 11.03 36.52
CA GLY A 191 62.02 10.50 35.18
C GLY A 191 63.19 9.53 35.11
N GLY A 192 63.75 9.05 36.24
CA GLY A 192 64.77 8.01 36.20
C GLY A 192 65.46 7.69 37.53
N CYS A 193 66.61 7.00 37.44
CA CYS A 193 67.42 6.57 38.57
C CYS A 193 68.73 7.36 38.67
N VAL A 194 69.16 7.69 39.87
CA VAL A 194 70.41 8.40 40.14
C VAL A 194 71.40 7.46 40.81
N LEU A 195 72.58 7.30 40.23
CA LEU A 195 73.74 6.65 40.84
C LEU A 195 74.69 7.71 41.42
N GLN A 196 74.98 7.65 42.72
CA GLN A 196 75.78 8.65 43.42
C GLN A 196 76.83 8.01 44.31
N GLY A 197 78.09 8.44 44.24
CA GLY A 197 79.14 7.87 45.09
C GLY A 197 80.47 8.63 45.10
N ASN A 198 81.37 8.17 45.97
CA ASN A 198 82.70 8.76 46.11
C ASN A 198 83.68 8.13 45.11
N THR A 199 84.26 8.96 44.25
CA THR A 199 85.22 8.59 43.20
C THR A 199 86.67 8.97 43.54
N VAL A 200 86.94 9.56 44.71
CA VAL A 200 88.29 9.90 45.16
C VAL A 200 89.14 8.63 45.33
N GLY A 201 90.34 8.61 44.74
CA GLY A 201 91.25 7.46 44.76
C GLY A 201 90.91 6.35 43.76
N LYS A 202 89.90 6.56 42.90
CA LYS A 202 89.44 5.58 41.90
C LYS A 202 89.73 6.01 40.47
N GLN A 203 90.71 6.87 40.24
CA GLN A 203 91.02 7.43 38.92
C GLN A 203 91.41 6.34 37.91
N ASN A 204 90.97 6.45 36.67
CA ASN A 204 91.23 5.50 35.56
C ASN A 204 90.72 4.07 35.82
N LYS A 205 89.78 3.92 36.75
CA LYS A 205 89.17 2.63 37.07
C LYS A 205 87.77 2.54 36.49
N LYS A 206 87.41 1.35 36.01
CA LYS A 206 86.08 1.04 35.50
C LYS A 206 85.34 0.14 36.50
N PHE A 207 84.04 0.34 36.69
CA PHE A 207 83.22 -0.42 37.63
C PHE A 207 81.89 -0.84 37.00
N ALA A 208 81.51 -2.11 37.09
CA ALA A 208 80.19 -2.58 36.65
C ALA A 208 79.13 -2.36 37.75
N TYR A 209 77.95 -1.91 37.33
CA TYR A 209 76.77 -1.74 38.17
C TYR A 209 75.51 -2.19 37.42
N GLN A 210 74.57 -2.77 38.17
CA GLN A 210 73.22 -3.01 37.68
C GLN A 210 72.21 -2.22 38.50
N ILE A 211 71.39 -1.45 37.79
CA ILE A 211 70.34 -0.60 38.34
C ILE A 211 69.01 -1.22 37.97
N VAL A 212 68.09 -1.27 38.93
CA VAL A 212 66.75 -1.83 38.76
C VAL A 212 65.73 -0.73 39.03
N ALA A 213 64.77 -0.58 38.14
CA ALA A 213 63.55 0.20 38.35
C ALA A 213 62.37 -0.77 38.53
N GLU A 214 61.59 -0.56 39.58
CA GLU A 214 60.42 -1.38 39.94
C GLU A 214 59.21 -0.48 40.11
N GLU A 215 58.07 -0.93 39.61
CA GLU A 215 56.79 -0.25 39.79
C GLU A 215 56.35 -0.23 41.25
N VAL A 216 55.76 0.88 41.69
CA VAL A 216 55.17 0.98 43.02
C VAL A 216 53.82 0.27 43.04
N GLY A 217 53.76 -0.90 43.65
CA GLY A 217 52.51 -1.65 43.83
C GLY A 217 52.06 -2.46 42.61
N GLY A 218 52.88 -2.53 41.55
CA GLY A 218 52.62 -3.33 40.35
C GLY A 218 53.77 -4.31 40.03
N PRO A 219 53.62 -5.14 39.00
CA PRO A 219 54.56 -6.20 38.68
C PRO A 219 55.70 -5.73 37.76
N GLN A 220 55.62 -4.54 37.15
CA GLN A 220 56.65 -4.12 36.21
C GLN A 220 58.01 -3.91 36.88
N LYS A 221 59.04 -4.36 36.16
CA LYS A 221 60.43 -4.24 36.56
C LYS A 221 61.31 -4.22 35.34
N THR A 222 62.37 -3.43 35.37
CA THR A 222 63.41 -3.46 34.33
C THR A 222 64.77 -3.22 34.97
N ALA A 223 65.82 -3.72 34.32
CA ALA A 223 67.19 -3.56 34.77
C ALA A 223 68.09 -3.06 33.65
N VAL A 224 69.12 -2.31 34.02
CA VAL A 224 70.20 -1.88 33.14
C VAL A 224 71.55 -2.22 33.75
N ASP A 225 72.40 -2.89 32.98
CA ASP A 225 73.79 -3.19 33.32
C ASP A 225 74.71 -2.21 32.58
N VAL A 226 75.57 -1.51 33.32
CA VAL A 226 76.43 -0.44 32.81
C VAL A 226 77.82 -0.51 33.43
N ILE A 227 78.79 0.07 32.72
CA ILE A 227 80.13 0.30 33.23
C ILE A 227 80.28 1.78 33.55
N VAL A 228 80.67 2.08 34.77
CA VAL A 228 81.05 3.40 35.24
C VAL A 228 82.56 3.55 35.10
N GLU A 229 83.02 4.55 34.34
CA GLU A 229 84.43 4.89 34.19
C GLU A 229 84.75 6.18 34.95
N VAL A 230 85.70 6.15 35.89
CA VAL A 230 86.11 7.35 36.63
C VAL A 230 87.23 8.04 35.85
N ASN A 231 86.99 9.31 35.47
CA ASN A 231 87.92 10.10 34.66
C ASN A 231 89.34 10.18 35.29
N PRO A 232 90.40 10.39 34.49
CA PRO A 232 91.77 10.63 34.99
C PRO A 232 91.91 11.90 35.85
N ALA A 233 92.91 11.93 36.75
CA ALA A 233 93.18 13.01 37.72
C ALA A 233 93.39 14.42 37.14
N SER A 234 93.65 14.53 35.83
CA SER A 234 93.85 15.81 35.12
C SER A 234 92.62 16.24 34.29
N ALA A 235 91.42 15.76 34.63
CA ALA A 235 90.25 15.81 33.76
C ALA A 235 89.79 17.23 33.40
N ILE A 236 89.61 17.45 32.10
CA ILE A 236 88.77 18.51 31.55
C ILE A 236 87.34 18.34 32.10
N PRO A 237 86.68 19.38 32.65
CA PRO A 237 85.28 19.36 33.07
C PRO A 237 84.37 18.77 32.01
N ALA A 238 83.75 17.64 32.35
CA ALA A 238 82.69 17.05 31.56
C ALA A 238 81.46 17.98 31.57
N PRO A 239 80.69 18.04 30.47
CA PRO A 239 79.43 18.76 30.48
C PRO A 239 78.48 18.22 31.57
N VAL A 240 77.68 19.08 32.16
CA VAL A 240 76.52 18.76 32.99
C VAL A 240 75.30 18.89 32.10
N VAL A 241 74.43 17.88 32.10
CA VAL A 241 73.21 17.88 31.29
C VAL A 241 72.00 18.14 32.19
N THR A 242 71.17 19.09 31.80
CA THR A 242 69.95 19.54 32.48
C THR A 242 68.87 19.78 31.43
N GLY A 243 67.61 19.45 31.69
CA GLY A 243 66.54 19.62 30.70
C GLY A 243 65.45 18.57 30.84
N SER A 244 64.56 18.50 29.86
CA SER A 244 63.34 17.71 29.95
C SER A 244 63.63 16.21 30.02
N ALA A 245 63.14 15.56 31.08
CA ALA A 245 63.24 14.12 31.30
C ALA A 245 62.09 13.32 30.64
N SER A 246 60.91 13.94 30.48
CA SER A 246 59.76 13.33 29.80
C SER A 246 58.86 14.39 29.14
N VAL A 247 58.45 14.16 27.90
CA VAL A 247 57.49 14.97 27.15
C VAL A 247 56.33 14.10 26.71
N THR A 248 55.10 14.55 26.93
CA THR A 248 53.89 13.86 26.46
C THR A 248 53.34 14.60 25.25
N CYS A 249 53.26 13.89 24.12
CA CYS A 249 52.71 14.40 22.87
C CYS A 249 51.33 13.77 22.60
N THR A 250 50.46 14.48 21.90
CA THR A 250 49.17 13.95 21.43
C THR A 250 49.23 13.80 19.91
N PRO A 251 48.79 12.67 19.32
CA PRO A 251 48.68 12.52 17.88
C PRO A 251 48.01 13.73 17.22
N GLY A 252 48.48 14.16 16.04
CA GLY A 252 47.93 15.31 15.31
C GLY A 252 48.21 16.69 15.91
N THR A 253 48.75 16.78 17.14
CA THR A 253 49.14 18.04 17.77
C THR A 253 50.66 18.23 17.72
N ALA A 254 51.12 19.43 17.36
CA ALA A 254 52.54 19.74 17.31
C ALA A 254 53.18 19.64 18.70
N CYS A 255 54.08 18.67 18.87
CA CYS A 255 54.92 18.52 20.05
C CYS A 255 56.16 19.40 19.88
N THR A 256 56.12 20.59 20.48
CA THR A 256 57.15 21.61 20.30
C THR A 256 58.13 21.65 21.48
N GLN A 257 59.35 22.12 21.22
CA GLN A 257 60.40 22.34 22.22
C GLN A 257 60.83 21.08 23.00
N VAL A 258 61.03 19.97 22.29
CA VAL A 258 61.64 18.76 22.86
C VAL A 258 63.16 18.97 22.97
N CYS A 259 63.62 19.47 24.12
CA CYS A 259 64.99 19.98 24.29
C CYS A 259 65.78 19.32 25.43
N LEU A 260 67.11 19.29 25.29
CA LEU A 260 68.07 19.03 26.38
C LEU A 260 69.13 20.12 26.41
N THR A 261 69.54 20.55 27.60
CA THR A 261 70.61 21.55 27.76
C THR A 261 71.87 20.89 28.32
N GLY A 262 72.97 20.95 27.58
CA GLY A 262 74.31 20.64 28.08
C GLY A 262 75.05 21.91 28.47
N THR A 263 75.76 21.90 29.60
CA THR A 263 76.53 23.04 30.10
C THR A 263 77.89 22.59 30.61
N ILE A 264 78.99 23.25 30.26
CA ILE A 264 80.31 22.95 30.83
C ILE A 264 80.46 23.72 32.16
N PRO A 265 80.65 23.05 33.32
CA PRO A 265 80.80 23.73 34.60
C PRO A 265 82.18 24.41 34.74
N GLY A 266 82.20 25.65 35.25
CA GLY A 266 83.42 26.43 35.55
C GLY A 266 83.65 27.65 34.64
N THR A 267 84.77 28.35 34.81
CA THR A 267 85.17 29.45 33.90
C THR A 267 85.64 28.90 32.56
N TYR A 268 84.84 29.17 31.52
CA TYR A 268 85.09 28.81 30.12
C TYR A 268 86.48 29.29 29.65
N ALA A 269 87.35 28.36 29.24
CA ALA A 269 88.59 28.69 28.56
C ALA A 269 88.39 28.67 27.03
N PRO A 270 89.09 29.50 26.25
CA PRO A 270 88.97 29.52 24.79
C PRO A 270 89.25 28.13 24.19
N GLY A 271 88.34 27.65 23.33
CA GLY A 271 88.45 26.36 22.66
C GLY A 271 87.72 25.21 23.34
N TRP A 272 86.78 25.47 24.27
CA TRP A 272 85.93 24.46 24.93
C TRP A 272 84.56 24.35 24.25
N ASP A 273 84.54 24.06 22.97
CA ASP A 273 83.30 23.94 22.20
C ASP A 273 82.50 22.74 22.66
N LEU A 274 81.19 22.93 22.86
CA LEU A 274 80.25 21.86 23.21
C LEU A 274 79.55 21.39 21.94
N LEU A 275 79.55 20.08 21.70
CA LEU A 275 79.02 19.45 20.49
C LEU A 275 78.07 18.30 20.84
N VAL A 276 76.96 18.19 20.13
CA VAL A 276 76.14 16.98 20.08
C VAL A 276 76.78 15.99 19.12
N THR A 277 77.23 14.84 19.65
CA THR A 277 77.96 13.82 18.85
C THR A 277 77.13 12.57 18.54
N ALA A 278 76.01 12.37 19.24
CA ALA A 278 75.06 11.31 18.96
C ALA A 278 73.68 11.67 19.52
N ALA A 279 72.63 11.33 18.80
CA ALA A 279 71.22 11.43 19.20
C ALA A 279 70.45 10.24 18.63
N ALA A 280 70.05 9.26 19.46
CA ALA A 280 69.37 8.05 18.97
C ALA A 280 68.51 7.34 20.04
N PRO A 281 67.42 6.64 19.63
CA PRO A 281 66.74 6.75 18.32
C PRO A 281 65.87 8.01 18.26
N LEU A 282 65.73 8.64 17.08
CA LEU A 282 64.78 9.76 16.88
C LEU A 282 63.44 9.23 16.33
N PRO A 283 62.31 9.92 16.59
CA PRO A 283 60.99 9.45 16.16
C PRO A 283 60.87 9.23 14.65
N VAL A 284 61.57 10.04 13.87
CA VAL A 284 61.58 9.97 12.40
C VAL A 284 63.02 9.87 11.90
N ALA A 285 63.25 9.00 10.92
CA ALA A 285 64.55 8.87 10.26
C ALA A 285 64.97 10.20 9.61
N GLY A 286 66.22 10.62 9.84
CA GLY A 286 66.76 11.86 9.29
C GLY A 286 66.40 13.13 10.07
N MET A 287 65.59 13.03 11.12
CA MET A 287 65.42 14.12 12.09
C MET A 287 66.77 14.45 12.75
N THR A 288 67.00 15.72 13.09
CA THR A 288 68.23 16.15 13.76
C THR A 288 67.92 17.17 14.83
N LEU A 289 68.74 17.17 15.87
CA LEU A 289 68.69 18.16 16.93
C LEU A 289 69.40 19.44 16.51
N THR A 290 68.83 20.60 16.80
CA THR A 290 69.47 21.89 16.49
C THR A 290 69.38 22.87 17.66
N PRO A 291 70.42 23.67 17.94
CA PRO A 291 71.76 23.65 17.34
C PRO A 291 72.61 22.43 17.78
N LEU A 292 73.57 22.03 16.93
CA LEU A 292 74.47 20.90 17.19
C LEU A 292 75.74 21.29 17.93
N SER A 293 76.15 22.57 17.91
CA SER A 293 77.35 23.04 18.59
C SER A 293 77.17 24.40 19.25
N SER A 294 77.98 24.69 20.26
CA SER A 294 78.04 25.98 20.94
C SER A 294 79.44 26.31 21.43
N THR A 295 79.83 27.58 21.28
CA THR A 295 81.09 28.16 21.76
C THR A 295 80.90 28.92 23.08
N THR A 296 79.70 28.93 23.67
CA THR A 296 79.41 29.68 24.91
C THR A 296 79.46 28.80 26.16
N GLY A 297 79.79 27.52 26.00
CA GLY A 297 79.78 26.52 27.07
C GLY A 297 78.39 26.02 27.46
N THR A 298 77.31 26.56 26.87
CA THR A 298 75.93 26.07 27.02
C THR A 298 75.33 25.74 25.65
N LEU A 299 74.69 24.58 25.50
CA LEU A 299 74.11 24.11 24.26
C LEU A 299 72.74 23.49 24.53
N THR A 300 71.69 23.98 23.85
CA THR A 300 70.32 23.47 24.02
C THR A 300 69.75 22.96 22.70
N PRO A 301 70.11 21.75 22.24
CA PRO A 301 69.48 21.09 21.10
C PRO A 301 67.98 20.88 21.33
N CYS A 302 67.18 21.25 20.34
CA CYS A 302 65.75 21.02 20.28
C CYS A 302 65.36 20.40 18.94
N PHE A 303 64.18 19.79 18.90
CA PHE A 303 63.45 19.51 17.69
C PHE A 303 61.94 19.63 17.95
N ASP A 304 61.18 19.83 16.87
CA ASP A 304 59.73 19.82 16.88
C ASP A 304 59.24 18.61 16.09
N TRP A 305 58.16 17.98 16.58
CA TRP A 305 57.59 16.79 15.95
C TRP A 305 56.08 16.75 16.15
N THR A 306 55.33 16.46 15.09
CA THR A 306 53.89 16.20 15.17
C THR A 306 53.67 14.70 14.99
N PRO A 307 53.40 13.93 16.06
CA PRO A 307 53.11 12.50 15.94
C PRO A 307 51.86 12.27 15.08
N GLY A 308 51.92 11.29 14.19
CA GLY A 308 50.77 10.81 13.45
C GLY A 308 49.89 9.88 14.29
N LEU A 309 48.75 9.46 13.73
CA LEU A 309 47.88 8.46 14.36
C LEU A 309 48.56 7.11 14.52
N SER A 310 49.48 6.75 13.62
CA SER A 310 50.29 5.52 13.72
C SER A 310 51.25 5.52 14.92
N ASP A 311 51.54 6.70 15.46
CA ASP A 311 52.46 6.87 16.58
C ASP A 311 51.72 6.84 17.93
N ALA A 312 50.38 6.76 17.93
CA ALA A 312 49.56 6.74 19.14
C ALA A 312 49.95 5.57 20.07
N GLY A 313 50.18 5.87 21.34
CA GLY A 313 50.59 4.88 22.33
C GLY A 313 52.08 4.47 22.28
N THR A 314 52.87 4.99 21.34
CA THR A 314 54.31 4.70 21.26
C THR A 314 55.14 5.52 22.25
N SER A 315 56.36 5.04 22.54
CA SER A 315 57.31 5.73 23.41
C SER A 315 58.75 5.67 22.87
N TYR A 316 59.45 6.81 22.95
CA TYR A 316 60.83 6.97 22.50
C TYR A 316 61.74 7.37 23.67
N ALA A 317 62.96 6.84 23.71
CA ALA A 317 63.98 7.18 24.70
C ALA A 317 65.24 7.69 23.98
N ILE A 318 65.28 9.00 23.73
CA ILE A 318 66.33 9.63 22.93
C ILE A 318 67.54 9.89 23.81
N THR A 319 68.70 9.34 23.50
CA THR A 319 69.96 9.67 24.21
C THR A 319 70.76 10.70 23.43
N VAL A 320 71.12 11.82 24.07
CA VAL A 320 71.89 12.92 23.48
C VAL A 320 73.24 13.03 24.16
N VAL A 321 74.32 12.94 23.38
CA VAL A 321 75.69 12.95 23.89
C VAL A 321 76.35 14.30 23.61
N PHE A 322 76.60 15.05 24.69
CA PHE A 322 77.37 16.28 24.67
C PHE A 322 78.85 15.95 24.85
N ARG A 323 79.72 16.45 23.98
CA ARG A 323 81.17 16.40 24.16
C ARG A 323 81.75 17.79 24.13
N ASN A 324 82.71 18.05 25.02
CA ASN A 324 83.57 19.19 24.82
C ASN A 324 84.68 18.87 23.81
N SER A 325 85.31 19.90 23.27
CA SER A 325 86.46 19.84 22.35
C SER A 325 87.66 19.04 22.84
N ALA A 326 87.79 18.82 24.16
CA ALA A 326 88.86 18.04 24.76
C ALA A 326 88.49 16.56 24.97
N GLY A 327 87.30 16.15 24.51
CA GLY A 327 86.85 14.75 24.48
C GLY A 327 86.06 14.30 25.70
N ALA A 328 85.88 15.13 26.74
CA ALA A 328 85.05 14.77 27.88
C ALA A 328 83.56 14.83 27.49
N SER A 329 82.82 13.77 27.78
CA SER A 329 81.44 13.59 27.35
C SER A 329 80.49 13.44 28.52
N ALA A 330 79.27 13.94 28.35
CA ALA A 330 78.13 13.61 29.19
C ALA A 330 76.90 13.39 28.33
N ALA A 331 76.04 12.47 28.75
CA ALA A 331 74.81 12.16 28.04
C ALA A 331 73.60 12.61 28.87
N GLY A 332 72.59 13.15 28.21
CA GLY A 332 71.24 13.26 28.76
C GLY A 332 70.28 12.45 27.91
N SER A 333 69.05 12.25 28.38
CA SER A 333 68.01 11.65 27.55
C SER A 333 66.68 12.33 27.71
N ILE A 334 65.85 12.18 26.67
CA ILE A 334 64.48 12.63 26.61
C ILE A 334 63.58 11.41 26.42
N SER A 335 62.63 11.22 27.31
CA SER A 335 61.53 10.30 27.07
C SER A 335 60.39 11.03 26.36
N ILE A 336 59.89 10.48 25.26
CA ILE A 336 58.69 10.98 24.57
C ILE A 336 57.62 9.93 24.69
N ILE A 337 56.45 10.33 25.16
CA ILE A 337 55.27 9.47 25.31
C ILE A 337 54.20 10.04 24.38
N VAL A 338 53.74 9.26 23.42
CA VAL A 338 52.60 9.65 22.58
C VAL A 338 51.34 9.08 23.21
N ARG A 339 50.35 9.94 23.50
CA ARG A 339 49.07 9.47 24.05
C ARG A 339 48.41 8.49 23.09
N ASN A 340 47.75 7.49 23.66
CA ASN A 340 46.86 6.62 22.91
C ASN A 340 45.48 7.30 22.73
N ASP A 341 45.48 8.41 22.00
CA ASP A 341 44.29 9.22 21.71
C ASP A 341 44.13 9.34 20.18
N LEU A 342 43.14 8.63 19.65
CA LEU A 342 42.85 8.56 18.22
C LEU A 342 41.87 9.66 17.76
N CYS A 343 41.35 10.47 18.69
CA CYS A 343 40.48 11.62 18.41
C CYS A 343 41.06 12.89 19.05
N PRO A 344 42.23 13.35 18.61
CA PRO A 344 43.01 14.38 19.29
C PRO A 344 42.34 15.78 19.36
N ASN A 345 41.29 16.01 18.58
CA ASN A 345 40.52 17.26 18.58
C ASN A 345 39.18 17.14 19.32
N ASP A 346 38.87 15.98 19.90
CA ASP A 346 37.65 15.72 20.64
C ASP A 346 37.99 15.46 22.12
N PRO A 347 37.74 16.42 23.03
CA PRO A 347 38.08 16.24 24.44
C PRO A 347 37.21 15.18 25.14
N ASN A 348 36.11 14.76 24.53
CA ASN A 348 35.15 13.82 25.13
C ASN A 348 35.27 12.41 24.56
N LYS A 349 36.13 12.19 23.56
CA LYS A 349 36.27 10.91 22.87
C LYS A 349 37.74 10.63 22.58
N ASN A 350 38.24 9.44 22.93
CA ASN A 350 39.63 9.03 22.68
C ASN A 350 39.76 8.00 21.54
N ALA A 351 38.63 7.54 20.98
CA ALA A 351 38.55 6.59 19.89
C ALA A 351 37.41 6.99 18.93
N PRO A 352 37.54 6.80 17.60
CA PRO A 352 36.54 7.27 16.64
C PRO A 352 35.16 6.65 16.81
N GLY A 353 35.03 5.45 17.39
CA GLY A 353 33.74 4.78 17.50
C GLY A 353 33.08 4.55 16.14
N VAL A 354 31.75 4.42 16.13
CA VAL A 354 30.93 4.19 14.93
C VAL A 354 30.61 5.52 14.24
N CYS A 355 30.35 6.57 15.01
CA CYS A 355 30.01 7.90 14.53
C CYS A 355 31.23 8.78 14.17
N GLY A 356 32.46 8.27 14.31
CA GLY A 356 33.69 9.04 14.11
C GLY A 356 34.01 9.99 15.27
N CYS A 357 35.10 10.76 15.14
CA CYS A 357 35.46 11.77 16.15
C CYS A 357 34.54 13.00 16.07
N GLY A 358 34.23 13.63 17.20
CA GLY A 358 33.39 14.83 17.28
C GLY A 358 31.89 14.55 17.37
N VAL A 359 31.47 13.29 17.23
CA VAL A 359 30.08 12.84 17.34
C VAL A 359 30.02 11.71 18.37
N ALA A 360 29.10 11.83 19.32
CA ALA A 360 28.87 10.81 20.33
C ALA A 360 28.21 9.57 19.71
N ASP A 361 28.66 8.39 20.10
CA ASP A 361 28.02 7.11 19.77
C ASP A 361 26.81 6.91 20.71
N THR A 362 25.81 7.78 20.56
CA THR A 362 24.55 7.71 21.35
C THR A 362 23.55 6.89 20.55
N ASP A 363 22.84 6.00 21.23
CA ASP A 363 21.69 5.26 20.72
C ASP A 363 20.51 5.63 21.63
N SER A 364 19.69 6.57 21.15
CA SER A 364 18.68 7.25 21.95
C SER A 364 17.45 6.39 22.25
N ASP A 365 17.11 5.44 21.38
CA ASP A 365 15.96 4.55 21.54
C ASP A 365 16.30 3.09 21.88
N GLY A 366 17.58 2.73 21.81
CA GLY A 366 18.11 1.44 22.26
C GLY A 366 17.92 0.32 21.25
N ASP A 367 17.80 0.63 19.95
CA ASP A 367 17.59 -0.35 18.88
C ASP A 367 18.88 -1.03 18.40
N GLY A 368 20.03 -0.54 18.88
CA GLY A 368 21.36 -1.04 18.52
C GLY A 368 22.03 -0.29 17.37
N THR A 369 21.39 0.75 16.82
CA THR A 369 21.92 1.66 15.80
C THR A 369 22.16 3.01 16.44
N GLU A 370 23.39 3.53 16.35
CA GLU A 370 23.65 4.86 16.89
C GLU A 370 22.94 5.96 16.08
N ASP A 371 22.48 7.01 16.78
CA ASP A 371 21.72 8.16 16.25
C ASP A 371 22.33 8.79 14.99
N CYS A 372 23.65 8.70 14.83
CA CYS A 372 24.37 9.24 13.68
C CYS A 372 24.14 8.45 12.37
N ASN A 373 23.76 7.18 12.50
CA ASN A 373 23.46 6.25 11.41
C ASN A 373 21.99 5.84 11.39
N ASP A 374 21.23 6.22 12.40
CA ASP A 374 19.80 5.98 12.51
C ASP A 374 18.99 7.13 11.88
N GLN A 375 18.10 6.81 10.94
CA GLN A 375 17.20 7.78 10.33
C GLN A 375 15.91 7.98 11.12
N CYS A 376 15.69 7.18 12.17
CA CYS A 376 14.60 7.27 13.11
C CYS A 376 15.08 7.17 14.59
N PRO A 377 15.91 8.11 15.10
CA PRO A 377 16.62 8.03 16.41
C PRO A 377 15.76 7.98 17.68
N ALA A 378 14.45 7.86 17.54
CA ALA A 378 13.48 7.85 18.64
C ALA A 378 12.45 6.72 18.49
N ASP A 379 12.63 5.84 17.50
CA ASP A 379 11.74 4.73 17.18
C ASP A 379 12.51 3.41 17.12
N ALA A 380 12.57 2.72 18.26
CA ALA A 380 13.29 1.46 18.37
C ALA A 380 12.74 0.31 17.49
N GLY A 381 11.61 0.53 16.79
CA GLY A 381 11.08 -0.42 15.81
C GLY A 381 11.67 -0.25 14.41
N LYS A 382 12.40 0.84 14.13
CA LYS A 382 12.86 1.19 12.79
C LYS A 382 14.17 1.98 12.82
N VAL A 383 15.12 1.56 11.98
CA VAL A 383 16.33 2.35 11.65
C VAL A 383 16.15 3.29 10.45
N ALA A 384 15.03 3.16 9.74
CA ALA A 384 14.70 3.89 8.52
C ALA A 384 13.21 4.25 8.50
N PRO A 385 12.80 5.42 7.97
CA PRO A 385 11.41 5.87 8.05
C PRO A 385 10.41 4.94 7.37
N GLY A 386 10.83 4.18 6.36
CA GLY A 386 9.91 3.36 5.59
C GLY A 386 8.85 4.20 4.86
N VAL A 387 7.67 3.63 4.65
CA VAL A 387 6.58 4.26 3.89
C VAL A 387 5.70 5.10 4.82
N CYS A 388 5.43 4.61 6.03
CA CYS A 388 4.62 5.28 7.04
C CYS A 388 5.39 6.29 7.89
N GLY A 389 6.70 6.42 7.69
CA GLY A 389 7.58 7.24 8.52
C GLY A 389 8.00 6.56 9.84
N CYS A 390 8.76 7.29 10.65
CA CYS A 390 9.15 6.84 11.99
C CYS A 390 7.95 6.89 12.96
N GLY A 391 7.89 5.96 13.89
CA GLY A 391 6.87 5.83 14.94
C GLY A 391 5.59 5.12 14.51
N VAL A 392 5.49 4.70 13.25
CA VAL A 392 4.33 4.00 12.68
C VAL A 392 4.82 2.78 11.90
N ALA A 393 4.38 1.57 12.26
CA ALA A 393 4.79 0.36 11.56
C ALA A 393 4.31 0.35 10.10
N ASP A 394 5.16 -0.13 9.17
CA ASP A 394 4.81 -0.40 7.77
C ASP A 394 4.07 -1.75 7.69
N THR A 395 2.95 -1.85 8.40
CA THR A 395 2.10 -3.05 8.41
C THR A 395 1.15 -2.99 7.22
N ASP A 396 1.00 -4.11 6.53
CA ASP A 396 0.01 -4.34 5.48
C ASP A 396 -0.86 -5.50 5.98
N SER A 397 -2.02 -5.16 6.54
CA SER A 397 -2.85 -6.10 7.30
C SER A 397 -3.59 -7.12 6.43
N ASP A 398 -3.89 -6.78 5.18
CA ASP A 398 -4.59 -7.67 4.24
C ASP A 398 -3.72 -8.22 3.09
N GLY A 399 -2.52 -7.67 2.90
CA GLY A 399 -1.53 -8.16 1.95
C GLY A 399 -1.76 -7.65 0.52
N ASP A 400 -2.43 -6.51 0.33
CA ASP A 400 -2.68 -5.93 -1.00
C ASP A 400 -1.48 -5.17 -1.58
N GLY A 401 -0.44 -4.96 -0.78
CA GLY A 401 0.78 -4.26 -1.14
C GLY A 401 0.78 -2.77 -0.78
N THR A 402 -0.26 -2.28 -0.09
CA THR A 402 -0.34 -0.92 0.46
C THR A 402 -0.34 -0.98 1.98
N GLU A 403 0.57 -0.26 2.62
CA GLU A 403 0.63 -0.25 4.08
C GLU A 403 -0.60 0.45 4.68
N ASP A 404 -1.08 -0.05 5.83
CA ASP A 404 -2.28 0.38 6.56
C ASP A 404 -2.35 1.90 6.79
N CYS A 405 -1.20 2.58 6.87
CA CYS A 405 -1.13 4.03 7.07
C CYS A 405 -1.55 4.83 5.83
N ASN A 406 -1.43 4.24 4.64
CA ASN A 406 -1.80 4.81 3.35
C ASN A 406 -3.00 4.11 2.72
N ASP A 407 -3.46 3.02 3.31
CA ASP A 407 -4.64 2.28 2.88
C ASP A 407 -5.91 2.82 3.56
N GLN A 408 -6.91 3.20 2.76
CA GLN A 408 -8.22 3.60 3.26
C GLN A 408 -9.16 2.41 3.53
N CYS A 409 -8.75 1.21 3.17
CA CYS A 409 -9.42 -0.05 3.37
C CYS A 409 -8.48 -1.16 3.92
N PRO A 410 -7.87 -1.00 5.11
CA PRO A 410 -6.76 -1.84 5.62
C PRO A 410 -7.06 -3.33 5.88
N ASN A 411 -8.25 -3.81 5.51
CA ASN A 411 -8.68 -5.19 5.71
C ASN A 411 -9.37 -5.77 4.45
N ASP A 412 -9.33 -5.07 3.31
CA ASP A 412 -9.86 -5.52 2.03
C ASP A 412 -8.74 -5.68 0.98
N PRO A 413 -8.25 -6.91 0.75
CA PRO A 413 -7.09 -7.15 -0.10
C PRO A 413 -7.29 -6.84 -1.59
N ASN A 414 -8.48 -6.36 -1.98
CA ASN A 414 -8.81 -6.00 -3.36
C ASN A 414 -8.96 -4.50 -3.57
N LYS A 415 -8.85 -3.68 -2.52
CA LYS A 415 -9.12 -2.24 -2.57
C LYS A 415 -8.23 -1.47 -1.61
N ILE A 416 -7.52 -0.47 -2.13
CA ILE A 416 -6.80 0.55 -1.34
C ILE A 416 -7.65 1.79 -0.99
N ALA A 417 -8.85 1.87 -1.59
CA ALA A 417 -9.78 2.98 -1.45
C ALA A 417 -11.22 2.47 -1.42
N PRO A 418 -12.14 3.09 -0.63
CA PRO A 418 -13.49 2.56 -0.44
C PRO A 418 -14.30 2.43 -1.74
N GLY A 419 -14.02 3.29 -2.73
CA GLY A 419 -14.82 3.32 -3.95
C GLY A 419 -16.27 3.72 -3.68
N VAL A 420 -17.19 3.22 -4.51
CA VAL A 420 -18.62 3.59 -4.46
C VAL A 420 -19.39 2.70 -3.49
N CYS A 421 -19.02 1.42 -3.40
CA CYS A 421 -19.65 0.42 -2.53
C CYS A 421 -19.00 0.32 -1.14
N GLY A 422 -17.91 1.05 -0.88
CA GLY A 422 -17.12 0.91 0.34
C GLY A 422 -16.12 -0.25 0.28
N CYS A 423 -15.35 -0.40 1.35
CA CYS A 423 -14.40 -1.52 1.52
C CYS A 423 -15.15 -2.85 1.73
N GLY A 424 -14.59 -3.94 1.23
CA GLY A 424 -15.11 -5.31 1.34
C GLY A 424 -16.18 -5.67 0.31
N VAL A 425 -16.57 -4.74 -0.56
CA VAL A 425 -17.60 -4.92 -1.59
C VAL A 425 -17.08 -4.42 -2.93
N ALA A 426 -17.07 -5.26 -3.96
CA ALA A 426 -16.60 -4.88 -5.28
C ALA A 426 -17.50 -3.82 -5.94
N ASP A 427 -16.89 -2.82 -6.60
CA ASP A 427 -17.59 -1.80 -7.42
C ASP A 427 -17.96 -2.36 -8.80
N THR A 428 -18.44 -3.60 -8.84
CA THR A 428 -18.86 -4.25 -10.08
C THR A 428 -20.15 -3.62 -10.59
N ASP A 429 -20.16 -3.27 -11.86
CA ASP A 429 -21.35 -2.88 -12.62
C ASP A 429 -21.57 -4.00 -13.65
N SER A 430 -22.55 -4.87 -13.37
CA SER A 430 -22.75 -6.11 -14.11
C SER A 430 -23.39 -5.91 -15.48
N ASP A 431 -24.19 -4.85 -15.66
CA ASP A 431 -24.88 -4.55 -16.91
C ASP A 431 -24.29 -3.36 -17.68
N GLY A 432 -23.46 -2.54 -17.04
CA GLY A 432 -22.74 -1.45 -17.67
C GLY A 432 -23.52 -0.16 -17.76
N ASP A 433 -24.53 0.05 -16.90
CA ASP A 433 -25.35 1.28 -16.88
C ASP A 433 -24.68 2.47 -16.18
N GLY A 434 -23.53 2.23 -15.54
CA GLY A 434 -22.75 3.22 -14.79
C GLY A 434 -23.02 3.24 -13.28
N THR A 435 -23.91 2.39 -12.77
CA THR A 435 -24.22 2.24 -11.35
C THR A 435 -23.71 0.89 -10.85
N CYS A 436 -22.88 0.90 -9.81
CA CYS A 436 -22.40 -0.36 -9.24
C CYS A 436 -23.55 -1.17 -8.63
N ASN A 437 -23.48 -2.49 -8.73
CA ASN A 437 -24.48 -3.45 -8.25
C ASN A 437 -24.91 -3.23 -6.78
N CYS A 438 -24.05 -2.67 -5.93
CA CYS A 438 -24.36 -2.38 -4.53
C CYS A 438 -25.39 -1.24 -4.34
N ASN A 439 -25.46 -0.33 -5.32
CA ASN A 439 -26.34 0.83 -5.34
C ASN A 439 -27.40 0.74 -6.45
N ASP A 440 -27.32 -0.30 -7.29
CA ASP A 440 -28.25 -0.58 -8.35
C ASP A 440 -29.34 -1.55 -7.88
N GLN A 441 -30.61 -1.15 -8.01
CA GLN A 441 -31.74 -2.01 -7.67
C GLN A 441 -32.13 -2.96 -8.81
N CYS A 442 -31.51 -2.80 -9.98
CA CYS A 442 -31.68 -3.59 -11.19
C CYS A 442 -30.32 -4.02 -11.81
N PRO A 443 -29.44 -4.70 -11.06
CA PRO A 443 -28.02 -4.96 -11.43
C PRO A 443 -27.77 -5.88 -12.64
N ASN A 444 -28.78 -6.16 -13.46
CA ASN A 444 -28.65 -6.89 -14.71
C ASN A 444 -29.47 -6.24 -15.85
N ASP A 445 -30.00 -5.03 -15.68
CA ASP A 445 -30.75 -4.27 -16.67
C ASP A 445 -30.01 -2.98 -17.04
N PRO A 446 -29.29 -2.94 -18.18
CA PRO A 446 -28.45 -1.81 -18.56
C PRO A 446 -29.20 -0.49 -18.83
N ASN A 447 -30.54 -0.51 -18.79
CA ASN A 447 -31.37 0.66 -19.06
C ASN A 447 -32.02 1.24 -17.79
N LYS A 448 -31.86 0.60 -16.63
CA LYS A 448 -32.54 0.99 -15.38
C LYS A 448 -31.66 0.76 -14.16
N ILE A 449 -31.52 1.80 -13.34
CA ILE A 449 -30.93 1.73 -11.99
C ILE A 449 -31.97 1.42 -10.88
N ALA A 450 -33.25 1.48 -11.24
CA ALA A 450 -34.39 1.29 -10.35
C ALA A 450 -35.51 0.53 -11.07
N PRO A 451 -36.31 -0.31 -10.38
CA PRO A 451 -37.26 -1.20 -11.05
C PRO A 451 -38.35 -0.49 -11.84
N GLY A 452 -38.67 0.76 -11.54
CA GLY A 452 -39.79 1.45 -12.18
C GLY A 452 -41.12 0.73 -11.91
N VAL A 453 -42.05 0.83 -12.85
CA VAL A 453 -43.41 0.28 -12.72
C VAL A 453 -43.49 -1.15 -13.25
N CYS A 454 -42.79 -1.43 -14.37
CA CYS A 454 -42.73 -2.74 -15.00
C CYS A 454 -41.66 -3.68 -14.41
N GLY A 455 -40.87 -3.21 -13.45
CA GLY A 455 -39.72 -3.94 -12.90
C GLY A 455 -38.45 -3.80 -13.77
N CYS A 456 -37.40 -4.49 -13.35
CA CYS A 456 -36.14 -4.57 -14.11
C CYS A 456 -36.30 -5.49 -15.33
N GLY A 457 -35.64 -5.15 -16.44
CA GLY A 457 -35.59 -5.91 -17.69
C GLY A 457 -36.75 -5.62 -18.65
N VAL A 458 -37.68 -4.75 -18.28
CA VAL A 458 -38.86 -4.37 -19.08
C VAL A 458 -38.97 -2.86 -19.10
N ALA A 459 -38.99 -2.24 -20.29
CA ALA A 459 -39.11 -0.78 -20.40
C ALA A 459 -40.47 -0.30 -19.86
N ASP A 460 -40.48 0.82 -19.14
CA ASP A 460 -41.69 1.55 -18.73
C ASP A 460 -42.21 2.40 -19.92
N THR A 461 -42.40 1.74 -21.06
CA THR A 461 -42.92 2.38 -22.28
C THR A 461 -44.43 2.49 -22.16
N ASP A 462 -44.95 3.66 -22.51
CA ASP A 462 -46.38 3.92 -22.71
C ASP A 462 -46.55 4.26 -24.20
N SER A 463 -46.93 3.25 -24.99
CA SER A 463 -46.88 3.31 -26.45
C SER A 463 -47.97 4.21 -27.05
N ASP A 464 -49.10 4.37 -26.36
CA ASP A 464 -50.23 5.18 -26.83
C ASP A 464 -50.42 6.50 -26.06
N GLY A 465 -49.76 6.66 -24.92
CA GLY A 465 -49.70 7.89 -24.16
C GLY A 465 -50.87 8.10 -23.21
N ASP A 466 -51.54 7.03 -22.76
CA ASP A 466 -52.68 7.12 -21.83
C ASP A 466 -52.29 7.26 -20.34
N GLY A 467 -51.00 7.12 -20.05
CA GLY A 467 -50.44 7.21 -18.71
C GLY A 467 -50.30 5.86 -18.00
N THR A 468 -50.59 4.74 -18.66
CA THR A 468 -50.34 3.37 -18.18
C THR A 468 -49.27 2.72 -19.04
N GLU A 469 -48.22 2.20 -18.42
CA GLU A 469 -47.17 1.51 -19.17
C GLU A 469 -47.68 0.21 -19.81
N ASP A 470 -47.17 -0.12 -21.00
CA ASP A 470 -47.54 -1.26 -21.84
C ASP A 470 -47.56 -2.60 -21.08
N CYS A 471 -46.73 -2.74 -20.03
CA CYS A 471 -46.65 -3.95 -19.22
C CYS A 471 -47.87 -4.17 -18.30
N ASN A 472 -48.56 -3.10 -17.95
CA ASN A 472 -49.77 -3.08 -17.12
C ASN A 472 -51.02 -2.69 -17.92
N ASP A 473 -50.84 -2.26 -19.17
CA ASP A 473 -51.92 -1.95 -20.08
C ASP A 473 -52.35 -3.20 -20.88
N GLN A 474 -53.65 -3.52 -20.83
CA GLN A 474 -54.23 -4.61 -21.61
C GLN A 474 -54.61 -4.19 -23.04
N CYS A 475 -54.48 -2.90 -23.36
CA CYS A 475 -54.70 -2.28 -24.66
C CYS A 475 -53.57 -1.31 -25.08
N PRO A 476 -52.29 -1.75 -25.20
CA PRO A 476 -51.09 -0.88 -25.35
C PRO A 476 -50.98 0.00 -26.60
N ALA A 477 -52.04 0.10 -27.40
CA ALA A 477 -52.09 0.87 -28.63
C ALA A 477 -53.39 1.70 -28.73
N ASP A 478 -54.21 1.73 -27.68
CA ASP A 478 -55.48 2.44 -27.60
C ASP A 478 -55.50 3.40 -26.41
N ALA A 479 -55.10 4.64 -26.66
CA ALA A 479 -54.99 5.66 -25.62
C ALA A 479 -56.31 6.02 -24.90
N GLY A 480 -57.43 5.49 -25.39
CA GLY A 480 -58.75 5.65 -24.77
C GLY A 480 -59.05 4.62 -23.68
N LYS A 481 -58.26 3.54 -23.56
CA LYS A 481 -58.56 2.41 -22.68
C LYS A 481 -57.30 1.70 -22.18
N ILE A 482 -57.24 1.47 -20.87
CA ILE A 482 -56.25 0.57 -20.23
C ILE A 482 -56.68 -0.91 -20.18
N ALA A 483 -57.93 -1.19 -20.58
CA ALA A 483 -58.55 -2.51 -20.53
C ALA A 483 -59.53 -2.70 -21.70
N PRO A 484 -59.67 -3.92 -22.27
CA PRO A 484 -60.43 -4.13 -23.51
C PRO A 484 -61.92 -3.77 -23.43
N GLY A 485 -62.51 -3.66 -22.24
CA GLY A 485 -63.94 -3.37 -22.10
C GLY A 485 -64.81 -4.43 -22.79
N VAL A 486 -65.97 -4.02 -23.33
CA VAL A 486 -66.95 -4.91 -23.95
C VAL A 486 -66.71 -5.02 -25.47
N CYS A 487 -66.31 -3.92 -26.10
CA CYS A 487 -66.05 -3.82 -27.53
C CYS A 487 -64.59 -4.16 -27.93
N GLY A 488 -63.71 -4.44 -26.97
CA GLY A 488 -62.28 -4.61 -27.21
C GLY A 488 -61.51 -3.29 -27.24
N CYS A 489 -60.20 -3.39 -27.44
CA CYS A 489 -59.31 -2.24 -27.64
C CYS A 489 -59.53 -1.63 -29.04
N GLY A 490 -59.39 -0.31 -29.16
CA GLY A 490 -59.51 0.49 -30.39
C GLY A 490 -60.95 0.87 -30.75
N VAL A 491 -61.94 0.49 -29.94
CA VAL A 491 -63.37 0.74 -30.16
C VAL A 491 -64.00 1.22 -28.87
N ALA A 492 -64.58 2.43 -28.85
CA ALA A 492 -65.22 2.96 -27.65
C ALA A 492 -66.42 2.08 -27.22
N ASP A 493 -66.57 1.85 -25.91
CA ASP A 493 -67.76 1.22 -25.31
C ASP A 493 -68.90 2.26 -25.20
N THR A 494 -69.26 2.87 -26.34
CA THR A 494 -70.32 3.87 -26.42
C THR A 494 -71.65 3.16 -26.58
N ASP A 495 -72.65 3.62 -25.84
CA ASP A 495 -74.06 3.25 -25.97
C ASP A 495 -74.78 4.54 -26.42
N SER A 496 -74.95 4.68 -27.73
CA SER A 496 -75.37 5.93 -28.36
C SER A 496 -76.83 6.29 -28.07
N ASP A 497 -77.69 5.30 -27.85
CA ASP A 497 -79.12 5.49 -27.59
C ASP A 497 -79.50 5.26 -26.11
N GLY A 498 -78.61 4.69 -25.30
CA GLY A 498 -78.79 4.51 -23.86
C GLY A 498 -79.64 3.29 -23.52
N ASP A 499 -79.72 2.30 -24.40
CA ASP A 499 -80.50 1.07 -24.21
C ASP A 499 -79.81 0.04 -23.29
N GLY A 500 -78.58 0.32 -22.88
CA GLY A 500 -77.76 -0.55 -22.03
C GLY A 500 -76.95 -1.61 -22.78
N THR A 501 -76.89 -1.53 -24.11
CA THR A 501 -76.02 -2.32 -24.98
C THR A 501 -75.07 -1.39 -25.71
N GLU A 502 -73.77 -1.66 -25.67
CA GLU A 502 -72.81 -0.85 -26.43
C GLU A 502 -73.02 -1.03 -27.94
N ASP A 503 -72.86 0.05 -28.70
CA ASP A 503 -73.11 0.14 -30.16
C ASP A 503 -72.47 -1.01 -30.95
N CYS A 504 -71.27 -1.45 -30.55
CA CYS A 504 -70.53 -2.53 -31.21
C CYS A 504 -71.23 -3.89 -31.14
N ASN A 505 -72.12 -4.07 -30.16
CA ASN A 505 -72.89 -5.27 -29.90
C ASN A 505 -74.39 -5.06 -30.10
N ASP A 506 -74.80 -3.85 -30.52
CA ASP A 506 -76.18 -3.51 -30.78
C ASP A 506 -76.54 -3.68 -32.27
N GLN A 507 -77.68 -4.30 -32.53
CA GLN A 507 -78.24 -4.46 -33.88
C GLN A 507 -79.07 -3.24 -34.31
N CYS A 508 -79.47 -2.40 -33.37
CA CYS A 508 -80.14 -1.13 -33.61
C CYS A 508 -79.48 0.03 -32.82
N PRO A 509 -78.20 0.42 -33.07
CA PRO A 509 -77.40 1.36 -32.25
C PRO A 509 -77.92 2.81 -32.06
N ALA A 510 -79.14 3.10 -32.49
CA ALA A 510 -79.76 4.41 -32.44
C ALA A 510 -81.23 4.35 -32.01
N ASP A 511 -81.73 3.19 -31.58
CA ASP A 511 -83.11 2.95 -31.19
C ASP A 511 -83.22 2.32 -29.79
N ALA A 512 -83.25 3.21 -28.79
CA ALA A 512 -83.38 2.86 -27.38
C ALA A 512 -84.65 2.05 -27.03
N GLY A 513 -85.62 1.98 -27.95
CA GLY A 513 -86.87 1.23 -27.77
C GLY A 513 -86.71 -0.29 -27.84
N LYS A 514 -85.56 -0.80 -28.32
CA LYS A 514 -85.34 -2.23 -28.58
C LYS A 514 -84.30 -2.83 -27.61
N MET A 515 -84.49 -2.61 -26.31
CA MET A 515 -83.57 -3.09 -25.27
C MET A 515 -83.36 -4.62 -25.30
N ARG A 516 -82.12 -5.00 -25.64
CA ARG A 516 -81.39 -6.23 -25.28
C ARG A 516 -81.80 -7.56 -25.93
N ARG A 517 -80.89 -8.05 -26.78
CA ARG A 517 -80.74 -9.43 -27.30
C ARG A 517 -82.06 -10.06 -27.80
N VAL A 518 -82.42 -9.79 -29.05
CA VAL A 518 -82.72 -10.76 -30.14
C VAL A 518 -83.44 -9.99 -31.25
N ALA A 519 -82.70 -9.64 -32.31
CA ALA A 519 -83.21 -9.19 -33.61
C ALA A 519 -83.97 -7.84 -33.62
N PRO A 520 -84.06 -7.14 -34.78
CA PRO A 520 -84.83 -5.91 -34.96
C PRO A 520 -86.35 -5.97 -34.65
N GLY A 521 -86.85 -7.02 -34.00
CA GLY A 521 -88.28 -7.33 -33.94
C GLY A 521 -88.85 -7.71 -35.30
N VAL A 522 -90.17 -7.78 -35.41
CA VAL A 522 -90.87 -8.12 -36.66
C VAL A 522 -90.96 -6.87 -37.56
N CYS A 523 -91.09 -5.69 -36.96
CA CYS A 523 -91.21 -4.42 -37.67
C CYS A 523 -89.88 -3.70 -37.97
N GLY A 524 -88.73 -4.22 -37.49
CA GLY A 524 -87.42 -3.58 -37.67
C GLY A 524 -87.07 -2.53 -36.61
N CYS A 525 -85.90 -1.89 -36.77
CA CYS A 525 -85.49 -0.77 -35.92
C CYS A 525 -86.31 0.49 -36.25
N GLY A 526 -86.65 1.29 -35.24
CA GLY A 526 -87.36 2.56 -35.33
C GLY A 526 -88.89 2.45 -35.38
N VAL A 527 -89.43 1.22 -35.31
CA VAL A 527 -90.86 0.93 -35.34
C VAL A 527 -91.22 -0.01 -34.18
N ALA A 528 -92.23 0.37 -33.41
CA ALA A 528 -92.72 -0.45 -32.30
C ALA A 528 -93.47 -1.67 -32.84
N ASP A 529 -93.18 -2.85 -32.28
CA ASP A 529 -93.94 -4.10 -32.53
C ASP A 529 -95.25 -4.05 -31.72
N THR A 530 -96.14 -3.12 -32.07
CA THR A 530 -97.46 -2.95 -31.43
C THR A 530 -98.50 -3.76 -32.18
N ASP A 531 -99.37 -4.45 -31.47
CA ASP A 531 -100.57 -5.13 -32.00
C ASP A 531 -101.78 -4.44 -31.33
N SER A 532 -102.37 -3.48 -32.04
CA SER A 532 -103.32 -2.52 -31.48
C SER A 532 -104.70 -3.13 -31.21
N ASP A 533 -105.11 -4.17 -31.94
CA ASP A 533 -106.40 -4.84 -31.76
C ASP A 533 -106.31 -6.25 -31.15
N GLY A 534 -105.10 -6.79 -31.03
CA GLY A 534 -104.80 -8.02 -30.31
C GLY A 534 -105.09 -9.29 -31.11
N ASP A 535 -105.07 -9.21 -32.45
CA ASP A 535 -105.35 -10.36 -33.33
C ASP A 535 -104.14 -11.28 -33.56
N GLY A 536 -102.96 -10.85 -33.08
CA GLY A 536 -101.70 -11.57 -33.16
C GLY A 536 -100.80 -11.14 -34.31
N THR A 537 -101.19 -10.13 -35.10
CA THR A 537 -100.38 -9.50 -36.14
C THR A 537 -99.98 -8.10 -35.70
N GLU A 538 -98.69 -7.76 -35.73
CA GLU A 538 -98.27 -6.40 -35.41
C GLU A 538 -98.81 -5.40 -36.47
N ASP A 539 -99.17 -4.19 -36.02
CA ASP A 539 -99.73 -3.09 -36.82
C ASP A 539 -98.95 -2.81 -38.11
N CYS A 540 -97.63 -3.02 -38.09
CA CYS A 540 -96.77 -2.79 -39.25
C CYS A 540 -97.00 -3.80 -40.39
N ASN A 541 -97.56 -4.97 -40.07
CA ASN A 541 -97.89 -6.05 -40.98
C ASN A 541 -99.39 -6.33 -41.07
N ASP A 542 -100.20 -5.59 -40.33
CA ASP A 542 -101.65 -5.67 -40.35
C ASP A 542 -102.25 -4.59 -41.28
N GLN A 543 -103.06 -4.99 -42.25
CA GLN A 543 -103.76 -4.06 -43.14
C GLN A 543 -105.07 -3.52 -42.55
N CYS A 544 -105.47 -4.05 -41.39
CA CYS A 544 -106.61 -3.63 -40.59
C CYS A 544 -106.25 -3.53 -39.08
N PRO A 545 -105.29 -2.67 -38.66
CA PRO A 545 -104.73 -2.63 -37.29
C PRO A 545 -105.69 -2.32 -36.12
N ALA A 546 -106.99 -2.22 -36.38
CA ALA A 546 -108.02 -1.89 -35.40
C ALA A 546 -109.22 -2.85 -35.47
N ASP A 547 -109.17 -3.86 -36.33
CA ASP A 547 -110.22 -4.87 -36.52
C ASP A 547 -109.68 -6.27 -36.26
N ALA A 548 -109.80 -6.71 -35.00
CA ALA A 548 -109.30 -8.02 -34.58
C ALA A 548 -109.96 -9.24 -35.28
N GLY A 549 -110.98 -9.00 -36.11
CA GLY A 549 -111.60 -10.03 -36.95
C GLY A 549 -110.90 -10.24 -38.30
N LYS A 550 -109.99 -9.35 -38.70
CA LYS A 550 -109.37 -9.34 -40.03
C LYS A 550 -107.96 -8.75 -40.01
N ILE A 551 -106.97 -9.48 -40.53
CA ILE A 551 -105.64 -8.93 -40.88
C ILE A 551 -105.60 -8.24 -42.26
N ALA A 552 -106.72 -8.28 -43.00
CA ALA A 552 -106.83 -7.73 -44.36
C ALA A 552 -108.26 -7.23 -44.64
N PRO A 553 -108.44 -6.11 -45.39
CA PRO A 553 -109.74 -5.44 -45.52
C PRO A 553 -110.88 -6.26 -46.12
N GLY A 554 -110.62 -7.36 -46.82
CA GLY A 554 -111.68 -8.12 -47.49
C GLY A 554 -112.46 -7.28 -48.51
N VAL A 555 -113.72 -7.64 -48.77
CA VAL A 555 -114.57 -6.93 -49.76
C VAL A 555 -115.29 -5.73 -49.13
N CYS A 556 -115.74 -5.88 -47.89
CA CYS A 556 -116.46 -4.84 -47.13
C CYS A 556 -115.54 -3.86 -46.38
N GLY A 557 -114.22 -4.00 -46.46
CA GLY A 557 -113.27 -3.23 -45.66
C GLY A 557 -113.08 -3.76 -44.24
N CYS A 558 -112.22 -3.09 -43.47
CA CYS A 558 -112.03 -3.38 -42.04
C CYS A 558 -113.23 -2.89 -41.22
N GLY A 559 -113.59 -3.60 -40.16
CA GLY A 559 -114.65 -3.27 -39.19
C GLY A 559 -116.05 -3.73 -39.59
N VAL A 560 -116.20 -4.37 -40.76
CA VAL A 560 -117.48 -4.90 -41.26
C VAL A 560 -117.30 -6.37 -41.66
N PRO A 561 -118.07 -7.32 -41.09
CA PRO A 561 -118.01 -8.72 -41.49
C PRO A 561 -118.39 -8.89 -42.98
N ASP A 562 -117.63 -9.72 -43.70
CA ASP A 562 -118.01 -10.16 -45.05
C ASP A 562 -119.03 -11.33 -44.94
N SER A 563 -120.27 -11.03 -44.52
CA SER A 563 -121.38 -12.00 -44.43
C SER A 563 -122.50 -11.70 -45.44
N ASP A 564 -123.28 -12.74 -45.77
CA ASP A 564 -124.48 -12.73 -46.63
C ASP A 564 -125.59 -13.47 -45.83
N ASP A 565 -126.54 -12.72 -45.28
CA ASP A 565 -127.49 -13.21 -44.26
C ASP A 565 -128.77 -13.79 -44.89
N ASP A 566 -129.26 -13.23 -46.00
CA ASP A 566 -130.45 -13.73 -46.70
C ASP A 566 -130.11 -14.72 -47.82
N GLY A 567 -128.83 -14.85 -48.17
CA GLY A 567 -128.29 -15.90 -49.02
C GLY A 567 -128.53 -15.65 -50.51
N ASP A 568 -128.79 -14.41 -50.91
CA ASP A 568 -129.01 -14.00 -52.30
C ASP A 568 -127.71 -13.92 -53.11
N GLY A 569 -126.56 -14.05 -52.45
CA GLY A 569 -125.23 -14.06 -53.04
C GLY A 569 -124.51 -12.72 -53.00
N LEU A 570 -125.10 -11.66 -52.43
CA LEU A 570 -124.45 -10.39 -52.13
C LEU A 570 -124.14 -10.26 -50.64
N LEU A 571 -122.97 -9.70 -50.32
CA LEU A 571 -122.63 -9.41 -48.93
C LEU A 571 -123.52 -8.29 -48.40
N LEU A 572 -123.88 -8.30 -47.12
CA LEU A 572 -124.75 -7.28 -46.49
C LEU A 572 -124.30 -5.85 -46.78
N CYS A 573 -122.99 -5.62 -46.87
CA CYS A 573 -122.43 -4.29 -47.12
C CYS A 573 -122.65 -3.79 -48.55
N LEU A 574 -123.01 -4.68 -49.47
CA LEU A 574 -123.29 -4.42 -50.89
C LEU A 574 -124.77 -4.69 -51.26
N ASP A 575 -125.58 -5.14 -50.31
CA ASP A 575 -126.98 -5.49 -50.49
C ASP A 575 -127.90 -4.37 -49.97
N ASN A 576 -128.69 -3.77 -50.88
CA ASN A 576 -129.66 -2.73 -50.55
C ASN A 576 -131.04 -3.29 -50.20
N CYS A 577 -131.28 -4.57 -50.42
CA CYS A 577 -132.54 -5.28 -50.22
C CYS A 577 -132.32 -6.55 -49.38
N LEU A 578 -132.02 -6.34 -48.09
CA LEU A 578 -131.64 -7.32 -47.06
C LEU A 578 -132.63 -8.46 -46.73
N GLY A 579 -133.63 -8.71 -47.56
CA GLY A 579 -134.60 -9.79 -47.34
C GLY A 579 -135.12 -10.36 -48.65
N THR A 580 -134.34 -10.21 -49.72
CA THR A 580 -134.68 -10.80 -51.01
C THR A 580 -134.61 -12.31 -50.87
N ALA A 581 -135.53 -13.02 -51.53
CA ALA A 581 -135.51 -14.46 -51.47
C ALA A 581 -134.27 -14.99 -52.21
N ALA A 582 -133.51 -15.89 -51.57
CA ALA A 582 -132.26 -16.46 -52.11
C ALA A 582 -132.37 -17.11 -53.51
N ASP A 583 -133.57 -17.37 -54.03
CA ASP A 583 -133.80 -17.93 -55.36
C ASP A 583 -134.25 -16.91 -56.44
N GLU A 584 -134.41 -15.64 -56.07
CA GLU A 584 -134.70 -14.57 -57.03
C GLU A 584 -133.42 -14.03 -57.68
N VAL A 585 -133.54 -13.54 -58.92
CA VAL A 585 -132.41 -12.91 -59.60
C VAL A 585 -132.34 -11.45 -59.19
N VAL A 586 -131.24 -11.09 -58.53
CA VAL A 586 -130.98 -9.75 -58.01
C VAL A 586 -129.99 -8.98 -58.89
N PHE A 587 -130.05 -7.64 -58.82
CA PHE A 587 -128.99 -6.83 -59.45
C PHE A 587 -127.68 -7.03 -58.66
N PRO A 588 -126.55 -7.32 -59.31
CA PRO A 588 -125.27 -7.56 -58.63
C PRO A 588 -124.57 -6.27 -58.19
N ALA A 589 -125.01 -5.10 -58.65
CA ALA A 589 -124.39 -3.81 -58.33
C ALA A 589 -125.35 -2.64 -58.64
N GLY A 590 -124.99 -1.45 -58.15
CA GLY A 590 -125.72 -0.20 -58.41
C GLY A 590 -126.77 0.11 -57.35
N PRO A 591 -127.65 1.11 -57.58
CA PRO A 591 -128.63 1.57 -56.59
C PRO A 591 -129.69 0.52 -56.23
N ASN A 592 -129.79 -0.55 -57.02
CA ASN A 592 -130.72 -1.65 -56.80
C ASN A 592 -129.98 -2.95 -56.45
N ALA A 593 -128.69 -2.89 -56.08
CA ALA A 593 -127.92 -4.09 -55.74
C ALA A 593 -128.63 -4.90 -54.64
N GLY A 594 -128.79 -6.21 -54.85
CA GLY A 594 -129.50 -7.12 -53.95
C GLY A 594 -131.03 -7.11 -54.10
N CYS A 595 -131.60 -6.19 -54.89
CA CYS A 595 -133.04 -6.16 -55.13
C CYS A 595 -133.41 -6.99 -56.37
N SER A 596 -134.54 -7.71 -56.33
CA SER A 596 -135.11 -8.31 -57.53
C SER A 596 -136.02 -7.33 -58.27
N ALA A 597 -136.40 -7.65 -59.51
CA ALA A 597 -137.40 -6.86 -60.24
C ALA A 597 -138.76 -6.81 -59.52
N PHE A 598 -139.07 -7.77 -58.64
CA PHE A 598 -140.29 -7.78 -57.83
C PHE A 598 -140.16 -6.89 -56.59
N ASP A 599 -138.98 -6.78 -55.99
CA ASP A 599 -138.74 -5.88 -54.85
C ASP A 599 -138.84 -4.41 -55.28
N LEU A 600 -138.34 -4.10 -56.48
CA LEU A 600 -138.43 -2.75 -57.06
C LEU A 600 -139.85 -2.38 -57.50
N CYS A 601 -140.66 -3.37 -57.88
CA CYS A 601 -142.05 -3.18 -58.29
C CYS A 601 -142.99 -3.93 -57.34
N PRO A 602 -143.14 -3.50 -56.08
CA PRO A 602 -143.93 -4.25 -55.11
C PRO A 602 -145.39 -4.33 -55.55
N CYS A 603 -146.03 -5.47 -55.31
CA CYS A 603 -147.44 -5.67 -55.66
C CYS A 603 -148.40 -4.72 -54.93
N ALA A 604 -148.03 -4.29 -53.72
CA ALA A 604 -148.73 -3.31 -52.91
C ALA A 604 -147.79 -2.12 -52.62
N PRO A 605 -147.49 -1.28 -53.64
CA PRO A 605 -146.64 -0.12 -53.46
C PRO A 605 -147.36 0.93 -52.60
N ALA A 606 -146.59 1.88 -52.04
CA ALA A 606 -147.15 2.98 -51.26
C ALA A 606 -148.19 3.80 -52.05
N GLU A 607 -147.99 3.98 -53.36
CA GLU A 607 -148.95 4.59 -54.28
C GLU A 607 -149.54 3.52 -55.21
N PRO A 608 -150.85 3.18 -55.11
CA PRO A 608 -151.43 2.06 -55.83
C PRO A 608 -151.24 2.16 -57.35
N TRP A 609 -150.94 1.02 -57.98
CA TRP A 609 -150.84 0.92 -59.43
C TRP A 609 -152.13 1.38 -60.11
N LYS A 610 -152.00 2.28 -61.09
CA LYS A 610 -153.15 2.80 -61.87
C LYS A 610 -153.94 1.69 -62.58
N ASN A 611 -153.25 0.65 -63.03
CA ASN A 611 -153.81 -0.57 -63.59
C ASN A 611 -152.71 -1.64 -63.71
N HIS A 612 -153.10 -2.88 -63.98
CA HIS A 612 -152.19 -4.03 -64.08
C HIS A 612 -151.12 -3.83 -65.15
N GLY A 613 -151.49 -3.22 -66.28
CA GLY A 613 -150.53 -2.90 -67.34
C GLY A 613 -149.38 -2.02 -66.85
N LYS A 614 -149.63 -1.08 -65.92
CA LYS A 614 -148.58 -0.25 -65.32
C LYS A 614 -147.66 -0.99 -64.35
N TYR A 615 -148.19 -1.94 -63.58
CA TYR A 615 -147.37 -2.85 -62.77
C TYR A 615 -146.47 -3.71 -63.66
N VAL A 616 -147.05 -4.38 -64.66
CA VAL A 616 -146.26 -5.22 -65.59
C VAL A 616 -145.25 -4.37 -66.34
N THR A 617 -145.59 -3.12 -66.72
CA THR A 617 -144.62 -2.20 -67.35
C THR A 617 -143.43 -1.89 -66.41
N CYS A 618 -143.66 -1.76 -65.10
CA CYS A 618 -142.56 -1.57 -64.14
C CYS A 618 -141.65 -2.80 -64.11
N VAL A 619 -142.23 -4.00 -63.98
CA VAL A 619 -141.44 -5.24 -63.96
C VAL A 619 -140.71 -5.42 -65.29
N VAL A 620 -141.37 -5.18 -66.42
CA VAL A 620 -140.76 -5.19 -67.77
C VAL A 620 -139.59 -4.22 -67.84
N PHE A 621 -139.74 -3.01 -67.29
CA PHE A 621 -138.67 -2.02 -67.29
C PHE A 621 -137.43 -2.55 -66.56
N HIS A 622 -137.57 -3.05 -65.32
CA HIS A 622 -136.43 -3.56 -64.56
C HIS A 622 -135.92 -4.92 -65.04
N VAL A 623 -136.77 -5.75 -65.64
CA VAL A 623 -136.32 -6.98 -66.32
C VAL A 623 -135.49 -6.63 -67.57
N HIS A 624 -135.87 -5.60 -68.32
CA HIS A 624 -135.03 -5.11 -69.40
C HIS A 624 -133.72 -4.52 -68.88
N ASP A 625 -133.72 -3.85 -67.72
CA ASP A 625 -132.46 -3.43 -67.09
C ASP A 625 -131.57 -4.66 -66.80
N LEU A 626 -132.12 -5.72 -66.20
CA LEU A 626 -131.38 -6.99 -65.97
C LEU A 626 -130.85 -7.63 -67.27
N ILE A 627 -131.64 -7.61 -68.35
CA ILE A 627 -131.20 -8.12 -69.67
C ILE A 627 -130.10 -7.24 -70.25
N ASN A 628 -130.26 -5.91 -70.21
CA ASN A 628 -129.30 -4.96 -70.76
C ASN A 628 -127.96 -5.03 -70.02
N ASP A 629 -128.00 -5.27 -68.71
CA ASP A 629 -126.82 -5.51 -67.88
C ASP A 629 -126.25 -6.93 -68.07
N GLY A 630 -126.90 -7.77 -68.87
CA GLY A 630 -126.45 -9.11 -69.23
C GLY A 630 -126.56 -10.12 -68.10
N ILE A 631 -127.31 -9.80 -67.04
CA ILE A 631 -127.49 -10.66 -65.85
C ILE A 631 -128.37 -11.85 -66.20
N ILE A 632 -129.40 -11.60 -67.00
CA ILE A 632 -130.28 -12.62 -67.56
C ILE A 632 -130.34 -12.46 -69.08
N ASN A 633 -130.66 -13.54 -69.79
CA ASN A 633 -130.91 -13.48 -71.22
C ASN A 633 -132.38 -13.11 -71.51
N GLU A 634 -132.68 -12.75 -72.77
CA GLU A 634 -134.02 -12.35 -73.19
C GLU A 634 -135.10 -13.40 -72.86
N GLN A 635 -134.77 -14.70 -72.95
CA GLN A 635 -135.73 -15.77 -72.62
C GLN A 635 -136.03 -15.82 -71.12
N GLU A 636 -135.00 -15.68 -70.28
CA GLU A 636 -135.15 -15.61 -68.82
C GLU A 636 -135.96 -14.37 -68.41
N GLY A 637 -135.72 -13.23 -69.07
CA GLY A 637 -136.52 -12.03 -68.83
C GLY A 637 -137.97 -12.17 -69.27
N ASP A 638 -138.22 -12.77 -70.43
CA ASP A 638 -139.58 -13.08 -70.88
C ASP A 638 -140.32 -13.99 -69.88
N ASP A 639 -139.61 -14.94 -69.24
CA ASP A 639 -140.19 -15.81 -68.21
C ASP A 639 -140.55 -15.03 -66.93
N ILE A 640 -139.72 -14.07 -66.49
CA ILE A 640 -140.02 -13.20 -65.34
C ILE A 640 -141.21 -12.27 -65.68
N ILE A 641 -141.22 -11.65 -66.86
CA ILE A 641 -142.30 -10.77 -67.33
C ILE A 641 -143.60 -11.55 -67.47
N SER A 642 -143.55 -12.76 -68.03
CA SER A 642 -144.69 -13.66 -68.15
C SER A 642 -145.24 -14.04 -66.78
N THR A 643 -144.36 -14.33 -65.82
CA THR A 643 -144.73 -14.57 -64.43
C THR A 643 -145.43 -13.36 -63.83
N ALA A 644 -144.88 -12.15 -64.01
CA ALA A 644 -145.48 -10.90 -63.55
C ALA A 644 -146.85 -10.62 -64.20
N ALA A 645 -147.00 -10.85 -65.50
CA ALA A 645 -148.25 -10.66 -66.25
C ALA A 645 -149.36 -11.64 -65.82
N GLN A 646 -148.99 -12.79 -65.26
CA GLN A 646 -149.95 -13.74 -64.70
C GLN A 646 -150.37 -13.39 -63.26
N THR A 647 -149.70 -12.45 -62.61
CA THR A 647 -150.08 -12.02 -61.25
C THR A 647 -151.37 -11.19 -61.24
N ASP A 648 -151.95 -11.05 -60.05
CA ASP A 648 -153.09 -10.14 -59.81
C ASP A 648 -152.66 -8.73 -59.40
N CYS A 649 -151.36 -8.44 -59.39
CA CYS A 649 -150.82 -7.18 -58.90
C CYS A 649 -151.21 -6.02 -59.82
N GLY A 650 -151.69 -4.91 -59.24
CA GLY A 650 -152.21 -3.76 -59.98
C GLY A 650 -153.57 -3.93 -60.69
N LYS A 651 -154.24 -5.09 -60.58
CA LYS A 651 -155.65 -5.22 -60.98
C LYS A 651 -156.53 -4.62 -59.86
N GLY A 652 -157.07 -3.42 -60.08
CA GLY A 652 -158.00 -2.79 -59.12
C GLY A 652 -159.35 -3.54 -59.04
N ASN A 653 -159.80 -3.93 -57.84
CA ASN A 653 -161.07 -4.65 -57.62
C ASN A 653 -162.19 -3.69 -57.14
N ASN A 654 -163.21 -3.42 -57.97
CA ASN A 654 -164.45 -2.72 -57.58
C ASN A 654 -165.70 -3.33 -58.27
N GLY A 655 -166.54 -4.05 -57.50
CA GLY A 655 -167.93 -4.50 -57.76
C GLY A 655 -168.19 -5.46 -58.94
N ASN A 656 -168.53 -6.74 -58.82
CA ASN A 656 -168.79 -7.65 -57.70
C ASN A 656 -167.44 -8.19 -57.18
N GLY A 657 -167.08 -8.00 -55.91
CA GLY A 657 -167.90 -8.51 -54.83
C GLY A 657 -167.85 -10.04 -54.75
N ASN A 658 -166.85 -10.70 -55.33
CA ASN A 658 -166.25 -11.87 -54.69
C ASN A 658 -164.74 -11.76 -54.86
N GLY A 659 -164.07 -11.38 -53.78
CA GLY A 659 -162.63 -11.39 -53.69
C GLY A 659 -162.14 -12.81 -53.91
N ASN A 660 -161.66 -13.08 -55.10
CA ASN A 660 -160.65 -14.09 -55.30
C ASN A 660 -159.55 -13.41 -56.12
N ASN A 661 -158.70 -12.65 -55.42
CA ASN A 661 -157.25 -12.64 -55.69
C ASN A 661 -156.74 -14.07 -55.38
N GLY A 662 -157.30 -15.01 -56.12
CA GLY A 662 -156.83 -16.36 -56.20
C GLY A 662 -155.66 -16.24 -57.13
N LYS A 663 -154.47 -16.12 -56.51
CA LYS A 663 -153.15 -16.46 -57.04
C LYS A 663 -153.32 -17.57 -58.10
N GLY A 664 -153.59 -17.15 -59.32
CA GLY A 664 -154.07 -17.97 -60.40
C GLY A 664 -152.88 -18.57 -61.10
N LYS A 665 -152.36 -19.64 -60.50
CA LYS A 665 -151.31 -20.50 -61.05
C LYS A 665 -151.50 -20.73 -62.54
N GLY A 666 -150.65 -20.16 -63.37
CA GLY A 666 -150.34 -20.66 -64.69
C GLY A 666 -149.25 -21.72 -64.58
N ASN A 667 -149.65 -22.99 -64.68
CA ASN A 667 -148.75 -24.10 -64.87
C ASN A 667 -148.00 -23.93 -66.21
N GLY A 668 -146.80 -23.40 -66.17
CA GLY A 668 -145.75 -23.64 -67.15
C GLY A 668 -144.67 -24.48 -66.48
N LYS A 669 -144.68 -25.80 -66.71
CA LYS A 669 -143.53 -26.64 -66.35
C LYS A 669 -142.35 -26.19 -67.19
N GLY A 670 -141.47 -25.42 -66.56
CA GLY A 670 -140.16 -25.03 -67.07
C GLY A 670 -139.37 -24.50 -65.89
N LYS A 671 -138.95 -25.40 -64.99
CA LYS A 671 -137.96 -25.09 -63.96
C LYS A 671 -136.68 -24.62 -64.68
N LEU A 672 -136.50 -23.31 -64.86
CA LEU A 672 -135.17 -22.74 -65.04
C LEU A 672 -134.59 -22.48 -63.66
N SER A 673 -134.28 -23.58 -62.97
CA SER A 673 -133.26 -23.57 -61.92
C SER A 673 -131.93 -23.51 -62.66
N MET A 674 -131.48 -22.31 -63.00
CA MET A 674 -130.09 -22.07 -63.40
C MET A 674 -129.44 -21.16 -62.38
N SER A 675 -128.99 -21.74 -61.27
CA SER A 675 -127.91 -21.15 -60.48
C SER A 675 -126.65 -21.19 -61.33
N ARG A 676 -126.49 -20.19 -62.21
CA ARG A 676 -125.20 -19.84 -62.77
C ARG A 676 -124.50 -19.05 -61.67
N LYS A 677 -123.76 -19.74 -60.80
CA LYS A 677 -122.72 -19.10 -59.99
C LYS A 677 -121.71 -18.52 -60.97
N LEU A 678 -121.87 -17.24 -61.31
CA LEU A 678 -120.79 -16.42 -61.82
C LEU A 678 -119.77 -16.35 -60.68
N GLY A 679 -118.61 -16.95 -60.91
CA GLY A 679 -117.51 -16.93 -59.97
C GLY A 679 -116.93 -15.53 -59.86
N ALA A 680 -116.56 -15.18 -58.64
CA ALA A 680 -115.31 -14.48 -58.35
C ALA A 680 -114.44 -15.46 -57.56
#